data_AF-K6ZLE3-F1
#
_entry.id   AF-K6ZLE3-F1
#
_cell.length_a   1.000
_cell.length_b   1.000
_cell.length_c   1.000
_cell.angle_alpha   90.00
_cell.angle_beta   90.00
_cell.angle_gamma   90.00
#
_symmetry.space_group_name_H-M   'P 1'
#
loop_
_entity.id
_entity.type
_entity.pdbx_description
1 polymer ?
#
loop_
_entity_poly.entity_id
_entity_poly.type
_entity_poly.pdbx_seq_one_letter_code
_entity_poly.pdbx_strand_id
1 'polypeptide(L)'
;MKSIASVLILTALIGCSMQSPVTTVNTDTIGSVLMYNEKYRPQAHFTPPEKWMNDPNGMFYLDGEYHLFYQHNPDASVWGPMHWGHAVSRDLVHWEHLPIALYPDEQGTIFSGGAVVDWNNSSGLGSKENPPIVAFYTYHNSELEKEGRIDFQTQAMAYSLDKGRTWQKYANNPIIENPGIRDFRDPKVMWHEGSDQWIMVLAQKDHIGFYSSKNLKNWQLESTFGENIGSHGGVWECPELILLPIEGTDEYRYVLLVSIMPGGPNGGSATQYFVGDFDGKNFTLDDKWQQTLTQAPAEFPAGTVFADFERGVNGWQANGNAFEGAPTAGSHGVQPKPVGFEGEYLINSFKDGDASTGSLTSPEFLVEQAYINFKLAGGQHTEKVGVNLLVDNKVVISATGKNRNILRNISWNVSAYVGKKAQLQIIDHESGGWGHVLVDQFVFSPKPASNQIEPAIWLDYGTDNYAGVTFFKKPDSEERRHIFMGWMSNWLYANEVPSENFRSAMTLPRELRLVNSAQGLRVQSKLVDEINTLKRQSKSKPSLTLGETFTLESAADERNNPASIFYFTVDLKGNTVSHIVLENDEGQSINLAIDTEANEVRLDRSLSGKIDFHSEFGTTQNALLSYEGDEIEVTVVADRGSVEVFIDDGLTVVTALVFPESVYNTLRTNDDTTVIHSVSGARLASIYASK
;
A
#
# COMPACT_ATOMS: atom_id res chain seq x y z
N MET A 1 -45.14 67.71 45.85
CA MET A 1 -46.21 67.14 45.01
C MET A 1 -46.03 65.63 44.99
N LYS A 2 -47.04 64.91 45.52
CA LYS A 2 -47.31 63.44 45.54
C LYS A 2 -46.18 62.55 46.14
N SER A 3 -46.23 62.21 47.44
CA SER A 3 -46.91 61.03 48.07
C SER A 3 -46.32 59.69 47.62
N ILE A 4 -45.96 58.69 48.45
CA ILE A 4 -46.45 58.26 49.79
C ILE A 4 -45.52 57.11 50.29
N ALA A 5 -45.36 56.97 51.63
CA ALA A 5 -45.10 55.73 52.41
C ALA A 5 -43.83 54.88 52.15
N SER A 6 -43.26 54.13 53.09
CA SER A 6 -43.42 53.90 54.53
C SER A 6 -42.17 53.18 55.02
N VAL A 7 -41.81 53.41 56.28
CA VAL A 7 -40.83 52.60 57.04
C VAL A 7 -41.60 51.45 57.71
N LEU A 8 -41.07 50.21 57.71
CA LEU A 8 -40.70 49.40 58.89
C LEU A 8 -40.68 47.86 58.66
N ILE A 9 -39.68 47.24 59.32
CA ILE A 9 -39.58 45.85 59.86
C ILE A 9 -38.88 44.76 59.02
N LEU A 10 -37.62 44.53 59.42
CA LEU A 10 -36.95 43.25 59.75
C LEU A 10 -37.63 41.92 59.34
N THR A 11 -36.89 41.03 58.68
CA THR A 11 -36.54 39.69 59.23
C THR A 11 -35.57 38.95 58.30
N ALA A 12 -34.61 38.27 58.92
CA ALA A 12 -33.60 37.45 58.28
C ALA A 12 -34.17 36.11 57.83
N LEU A 13 -33.79 35.66 56.63
CA LEU A 13 -33.74 34.25 56.25
C LEU A 13 -32.42 34.02 55.52
N ILE A 14 -31.50 33.36 56.22
CA ILE A 14 -30.25 32.83 55.67
C ILE A 14 -30.63 31.62 54.82
N GLY A 15 -30.54 31.76 53.50
CA GLY A 15 -30.51 30.64 52.57
C GLY A 15 -29.13 30.61 51.91
N CYS A 16 -28.24 29.74 52.38
CA CYS A 16 -27.01 29.43 51.67
C CYS A 16 -27.37 28.68 50.37
N SER A 17 -27.42 29.36 49.23
CA SER A 17 -27.33 28.72 47.92
C SER A 17 -25.86 28.55 47.57
N MET A 18 -25.35 27.33 47.64
CA MET A 18 -24.10 26.96 46.96
C MET A 18 -24.37 26.96 45.45
N GLN A 19 -24.07 28.08 44.78
CA GLN A 19 -23.83 28.08 43.34
C GLN A 19 -22.32 28.03 43.14
N SER A 20 -21.82 26.85 42.77
CA SER A 20 -20.48 26.72 42.20
C SER A 20 -20.40 27.59 40.94
N PRO A 21 -19.30 28.34 40.72
CA PRO A 21 -19.12 29.07 39.47
C PRO A 21 -18.99 28.05 38.34
N VAL A 22 -19.94 28.07 37.39
CA VAL A 22 -19.75 27.40 36.10
C VAL A 22 -18.71 28.21 35.36
N THR A 23 -17.45 27.76 35.42
CA THR A 23 -16.41 28.19 34.48
C THR A 23 -16.81 27.69 33.10
N THR A 24 -17.29 28.60 32.26
CA THR A 24 -17.35 28.39 30.80
C THR A 24 -15.94 28.19 30.31
N VAL A 25 -15.56 26.94 30.06
CA VAL A 25 -14.28 26.62 29.46
C VAL A 25 -14.36 27.04 27.99
N ASN A 26 -13.44 27.91 27.59
CA ASN A 26 -13.38 28.44 26.24
C ASN A 26 -12.95 27.31 25.30
N THR A 27 -13.87 26.83 24.46
CA THR A 27 -13.71 25.64 23.61
C THR A 27 -12.56 25.76 22.61
N ASP A 28 -12.23 26.97 22.16
CA ASP A 28 -11.13 27.24 21.23
C ASP A 28 -9.75 26.97 21.85
N THR A 29 -9.64 27.11 23.17
CA THR A 29 -8.44 26.78 23.96
C THR A 29 -8.30 25.30 24.28
N ILE A 30 -9.40 24.52 24.28
CA ILE A 30 -9.31 23.05 24.41
C ILE A 30 -8.96 22.42 23.06
N GLY A 31 -9.51 22.92 21.95
CA GLY A 31 -9.22 22.43 20.60
C GLY A 31 -7.75 22.57 20.22
N SER A 32 -7.10 23.69 20.59
CA SER A 32 -5.66 23.91 20.35
C SER A 32 -4.72 23.11 21.26
N VAL A 33 -5.20 22.61 22.40
CA VAL A 33 -4.41 21.77 23.34
C VAL A 33 -4.54 20.27 23.04
N LEU A 34 -5.52 19.86 22.21
CA LEU A 34 -5.76 18.46 21.82
C LEU A 34 -5.25 18.10 20.42
N MET A 35 -4.92 19.10 19.59
CA MET A 35 -4.43 18.88 18.24
C MET A 35 -3.13 18.04 18.26
N TYR A 36 -3.11 16.96 17.48
CA TYR A 36 -2.06 15.93 17.48
C TYR A 36 -1.88 15.14 18.78
N ASN A 37 -2.77 15.24 19.77
CA ASN A 37 -2.71 14.40 20.97
C ASN A 37 -3.88 13.40 21.05
N GLU A 38 -4.54 13.13 19.93
CA GLU A 38 -5.65 12.18 19.87
C GLU A 38 -5.20 10.73 20.04
N LYS A 39 -6.16 9.86 20.38
CA LYS A 39 -5.93 8.41 20.41
C LYS A 39 -5.45 7.94 19.03
N TYR A 40 -4.47 7.04 19.03
CA TYR A 40 -3.80 6.48 17.84
C TYR A 40 -3.03 7.46 16.96
N ARG A 41 -3.00 8.76 17.26
CA ARG A 41 -2.24 9.76 16.50
C ARG A 41 -0.74 9.45 16.57
N PRO A 42 -0.08 9.01 15.48
CA PRO A 42 1.36 8.82 15.49
C PRO A 42 2.08 10.12 15.87
N GLN A 43 3.19 10.00 16.59
CA GLN A 43 3.94 11.12 17.15
C GLN A 43 5.37 11.21 16.61
N ALA A 44 5.84 10.18 15.92
CA ALA A 44 7.07 10.16 15.15
C ALA A 44 6.82 10.19 13.63
N HIS A 45 5.56 10.08 13.20
CA HIS A 45 5.16 10.03 11.79
C HIS A 45 4.34 11.25 11.41
N PHE A 46 4.51 11.69 10.15
CA PHE A 46 3.73 12.78 9.58
C PHE A 46 2.26 12.38 9.39
N THR A 47 1.34 13.23 9.82
CA THR A 47 -0.11 13.14 9.55
C THR A 47 -0.64 14.50 9.14
N PRO A 48 -1.73 14.58 8.34
CA PRO A 48 -2.39 15.86 8.17
C PRO A 48 -2.96 16.31 9.53
N PRO A 49 -3.16 17.63 9.73
CA PRO A 49 -3.83 18.17 10.91
C PRO A 49 -5.14 17.43 11.22
N GLU A 50 -5.95 17.28 10.18
CA GLU A 50 -7.27 16.68 10.22
C GLU A 50 -7.55 15.95 8.91
N LYS A 51 -8.62 15.16 8.90
CA LYS A 51 -9.22 14.53 7.71
C LYS A 51 -8.32 13.51 7.02
N TRP A 52 -8.52 13.31 5.72
CA TRP A 52 -7.92 12.23 4.97
C TRP A 52 -6.59 12.61 4.34
N MET A 53 -5.61 11.71 4.43
CA MET A 53 -4.42 11.71 3.60
C MET A 53 -4.21 10.31 2.98
N ASN A 54 -3.71 10.27 1.74
CA ASN A 54 -3.09 9.07 1.18
C ASN A 54 -1.69 9.35 0.62
N ASP A 55 -1.48 9.15 -0.67
CA ASP A 55 -0.18 9.06 -1.32
C ASP A 55 0.70 10.29 -1.08
N PRO A 56 2.00 10.12 -0.78
CA PRO A 56 2.97 11.21 -0.87
C PRO A 56 3.11 11.64 -2.33
N ASN A 57 3.18 12.95 -2.56
CA ASN A 57 3.25 13.56 -3.88
C ASN A 57 4.33 14.63 -3.91
N GLY A 58 4.72 15.01 -5.12
CA GLY A 58 5.48 16.25 -5.36
C GLY A 58 6.78 16.37 -4.57
N MET A 59 7.35 15.27 -4.09
CA MET A 59 8.44 15.35 -3.11
C MET A 59 9.73 15.84 -3.76
N PHE A 60 10.32 16.91 -3.24
CA PHE A 60 11.61 17.44 -3.70
C PHE A 60 12.41 18.07 -2.56
N TYR A 61 13.73 18.12 -2.73
CA TYR A 61 14.65 18.83 -1.85
C TYR A 61 15.20 20.07 -2.53
N LEU A 62 15.15 21.22 -1.86
CA LEU A 62 15.69 22.48 -2.36
C LEU A 62 16.18 23.36 -1.19
N ASP A 63 17.42 23.85 -1.28
CA ASP A 63 18.01 24.83 -0.35
C ASP A 63 17.87 24.47 1.15
N GLY A 64 18.17 23.22 1.51
CA GLY A 64 18.12 22.77 2.90
C GLY A 64 16.73 22.40 3.41
N GLU A 65 15.75 22.21 2.53
CA GLU A 65 14.36 21.93 2.88
C GLU A 65 13.78 20.79 2.02
N TYR A 66 13.14 19.84 2.68
CA TYR A 66 12.36 18.75 2.12
C TYR A 66 10.91 19.18 2.00
N HIS A 67 10.33 19.04 0.81
CA HIS A 67 8.93 19.31 0.55
C HIS A 67 8.16 18.01 0.43
N LEU A 68 7.15 17.85 1.27
CA LEU A 68 6.21 16.73 1.24
C LEU A 68 4.85 17.27 0.81
N PHE A 69 4.39 16.88 -0.37
CA PHE A 69 2.98 17.02 -0.73
C PHE A 69 2.29 15.69 -0.53
N TYR A 70 0.96 15.69 -0.51
CA TYR A 70 0.19 14.47 -0.32
C TYR A 70 -1.24 14.63 -0.81
N GLN A 71 -1.84 13.54 -1.28
CA GLN A 71 -3.25 13.48 -1.58
C GLN A 71 -4.06 13.77 -0.31
N HIS A 72 -4.96 14.76 -0.38
CA HIS A 72 -5.69 15.27 0.78
C HIS A 72 -7.16 15.53 0.47
N ASN A 73 -8.04 15.08 1.37
CA ASN A 73 -9.42 15.58 1.44
C ASN A 73 -9.54 16.50 2.67
N PRO A 74 -9.63 17.82 2.48
CA PRO A 74 -9.73 18.75 3.61
C PRO A 74 -11.13 18.77 4.25
N ASP A 75 -12.14 18.14 3.63
CA ASP A 75 -13.53 18.25 4.06
C ASP A 75 -14.00 17.01 4.85
N ALA A 76 -13.42 15.84 4.58
CA ALA A 76 -13.84 14.58 5.22
C ALA A 76 -12.69 13.60 5.47
N SER A 77 -12.84 12.77 6.51
CA SER A 77 -11.92 11.65 6.82
C SER A 77 -12.18 10.43 5.94
N VAL A 78 -12.60 10.63 4.68
CA VAL A 78 -12.77 9.57 3.66
C VAL A 78 -12.18 10.08 2.35
N TRP A 79 -11.88 9.16 1.45
CA TRP A 79 -11.31 9.52 0.16
C TRP A 79 -12.28 10.34 -0.71
N GLY A 80 -11.74 11.36 -1.40
CA GLY A 80 -12.42 12.19 -2.41
C GLY A 80 -13.25 13.37 -1.85
N PRO A 81 -13.24 14.58 -2.47
CA PRO A 81 -12.44 15.04 -3.61
C PRO A 81 -10.99 15.40 -3.25
N MET A 82 -10.05 15.09 -4.14
CA MET A 82 -8.62 15.16 -3.84
C MET A 82 -7.95 16.50 -4.18
N HIS A 83 -7.12 16.94 -3.25
CA HIS A 83 -6.23 18.09 -3.30
C HIS A 83 -4.79 17.61 -3.06
N TRP A 84 -3.81 18.50 -3.28
CA TRP A 84 -2.46 18.31 -2.72
C TRP A 84 -2.27 19.14 -1.47
N GLY A 85 -2.19 18.49 -0.30
CA GLY A 85 -1.69 19.11 0.92
C GLY A 85 -0.18 19.36 0.82
N HIS A 86 0.38 20.15 1.75
CA HIS A 86 1.79 20.52 1.72
C HIS A 86 2.37 20.68 3.12
N ALA A 87 3.56 20.11 3.34
CA ALA A 87 4.39 20.35 4.49
C ALA A 87 5.87 20.43 4.08
N VAL A 88 6.68 21.04 4.94
CA VAL A 88 8.13 21.14 4.76
C VAL A 88 8.90 20.74 6.01
N SER A 89 10.11 20.22 5.83
CA SER A 89 11.00 19.87 6.93
C SER A 89 12.45 20.19 6.58
N ARG A 90 13.29 20.42 7.60
CA ARG A 90 14.75 20.53 7.44
C ARG A 90 15.50 19.30 7.93
N ASP A 91 14.80 18.39 8.61
CA ASP A 91 15.39 17.25 9.31
C ASP A 91 14.57 15.96 9.12
N LEU A 92 13.64 15.94 8.15
CA LEU A 92 12.76 14.82 7.82
C LEU A 92 11.81 14.37 8.96
N VAL A 93 11.92 14.92 10.16
CA VAL A 93 11.15 14.51 11.34
C VAL A 93 10.23 15.61 11.85
N HIS A 94 10.68 16.87 11.91
CA HIS A 94 9.84 18.00 12.31
C HIS A 94 9.26 18.67 11.06
N TRP A 95 7.93 18.65 10.94
CA TRP A 95 7.22 19.15 9.75
C TRP A 95 6.43 20.43 10.06
N GLU A 96 6.57 21.42 9.19
CA GLU A 96 5.75 22.62 9.17
C GLU A 96 4.66 22.46 8.10
N HIS A 97 3.39 22.50 8.51
CA HIS A 97 2.26 22.47 7.58
C HIS A 97 2.12 23.82 6.86
N LEU A 98 1.95 23.73 5.55
CA LEU A 98 1.70 24.88 4.67
C LEU A 98 0.28 24.81 4.12
N PRO A 99 -0.24 25.90 3.51
CA PRO A 99 -1.52 25.86 2.82
C PRO A 99 -1.56 24.77 1.74
N ILE A 100 -2.78 24.30 1.42
CA ILE A 100 -3.01 23.36 0.31
C ILE A 100 -2.40 23.96 -0.98
N ALA A 101 -1.63 23.14 -1.67
CA ALA A 101 -0.86 23.53 -2.84
C ALA A 101 -1.68 23.54 -4.14
N LEU A 102 -2.45 22.47 -4.37
CA LEU A 102 -3.28 22.31 -5.56
C LEU A 102 -4.71 21.93 -5.18
N TYR A 103 -5.66 22.70 -5.71
CA TYR A 103 -7.10 22.48 -5.54
C TYR A 103 -7.72 21.89 -6.81
N PRO A 104 -8.81 21.11 -6.73
CA PRO A 104 -9.65 20.78 -7.89
C PRO A 104 -10.10 22.01 -8.67
N ASP A 105 -10.41 21.83 -9.95
CA ASP A 105 -11.03 22.84 -10.82
C ASP A 105 -12.03 22.20 -11.79
N GLU A 106 -12.46 22.92 -12.83
CA GLU A 106 -13.40 22.38 -13.83
C GLU A 106 -12.91 21.13 -14.58
N GLN A 107 -11.60 20.83 -14.58
CA GLN A 107 -11.08 19.61 -15.21
C GLN A 107 -11.21 18.38 -14.31
N GLY A 108 -11.34 18.57 -12.99
CA GLY A 108 -11.57 17.51 -12.03
C GLY A 108 -10.72 17.64 -10.76
N THR A 109 -10.66 16.53 -10.02
CA THR A 109 -9.85 16.43 -8.80
C THR A 109 -8.38 16.19 -9.12
N ILE A 110 -7.49 16.53 -8.18
CA ILE A 110 -6.04 16.44 -8.34
C ILE A 110 -5.58 15.11 -7.75
N PHE A 111 -5.17 14.18 -8.62
CA PHE A 111 -4.60 12.88 -8.25
C PHE A 111 -3.07 12.97 -8.13
N SER A 112 -2.47 11.85 -7.73
CA SER A 112 -1.05 11.74 -7.40
C SER A 112 -0.12 12.11 -8.56
N GLY A 113 1.14 12.37 -8.20
CA GLY A 113 2.21 12.69 -9.15
C GLY A 113 3.46 13.27 -8.47
N GLY A 114 4.44 13.66 -9.28
CA GLY A 114 5.76 14.13 -8.82
C GLY A 114 5.99 15.63 -9.03
N ALA A 115 7.12 16.13 -8.51
CA ALA A 115 7.59 17.48 -8.80
C ALA A 115 9.11 17.49 -8.97
N VAL A 116 9.59 18.41 -9.79
CA VAL A 116 11.01 18.57 -10.13
C VAL A 116 11.41 20.03 -10.04
N VAL A 117 12.68 20.28 -9.72
CA VAL A 117 13.30 21.59 -9.88
C VAL A 117 13.84 21.67 -11.30
N ASP A 118 13.27 22.52 -12.15
CA ASP A 118 13.74 22.72 -13.54
C ASP A 118 14.91 23.71 -13.55
N TRP A 119 16.06 23.26 -13.01
CA TRP A 119 17.24 24.12 -12.78
C TRP A 119 17.79 24.79 -14.05
N ASN A 120 17.53 24.19 -15.22
CA ASN A 120 17.93 24.73 -16.52
C ASN A 120 16.87 25.63 -17.16
N ASN A 121 15.69 25.79 -16.54
CA ASN A 121 14.52 26.48 -17.07
C ASN A 121 14.15 25.96 -18.48
N SER A 122 14.21 24.65 -18.67
CA SER A 122 13.85 23.98 -19.92
C SER A 122 12.36 24.15 -20.29
N SER A 123 11.51 24.34 -19.28
CA SER A 123 10.09 24.67 -19.44
C SER A 123 9.86 26.10 -19.91
N GLY A 124 10.78 27.02 -19.63
CA GLY A 124 10.59 28.46 -19.84
C GLY A 124 9.56 29.10 -18.92
N LEU A 125 9.21 28.45 -17.80
CA LEU A 125 8.21 28.96 -16.83
C LEU A 125 8.82 29.88 -15.75
N GLY A 126 10.15 29.92 -15.63
CA GLY A 126 10.89 30.80 -14.72
C GLY A 126 12.14 31.38 -15.38
N SER A 127 13.27 31.39 -14.66
CA SER A 127 14.58 31.76 -15.20
C SER A 127 15.68 30.84 -14.66
N LYS A 128 16.94 30.98 -15.10
CA LYS A 128 18.04 30.19 -14.50
C LYS A 128 18.41 30.68 -13.09
N GLU A 129 18.17 31.96 -12.83
CA GLU A 129 18.41 32.61 -11.53
C GLU A 129 17.28 32.31 -10.54
N ASN A 130 16.07 32.07 -11.03
CA ASN A 130 14.93 31.60 -10.25
C ASN A 130 14.25 30.43 -10.99
N PRO A 131 14.86 29.23 -10.95
CA PRO A 131 14.35 28.07 -11.67
C PRO A 131 12.97 27.68 -11.14
N PRO A 132 12.01 27.38 -12.03
CA PRO A 132 10.69 26.97 -11.58
C PRO A 132 10.75 25.58 -10.96
N ILE A 133 9.93 25.36 -9.94
CA ILE A 133 9.55 24.02 -9.51
C ILE A 133 8.33 23.65 -10.34
N VAL A 134 8.33 22.45 -10.92
CA VAL A 134 7.27 21.97 -11.80
C VAL A 134 6.68 20.70 -11.22
N ALA A 135 5.38 20.73 -10.91
CA ALA A 135 4.60 19.58 -10.47
C ALA A 135 3.88 18.96 -11.66
N PHE A 136 3.84 17.64 -11.68
CA PHE A 136 3.08 16.81 -12.60
C PHE A 136 2.05 16.04 -11.79
N TYR A 137 0.81 16.04 -12.25
CA TYR A 137 -0.28 15.38 -11.54
C TYR A 137 -1.31 14.87 -12.54
N THR A 138 -2.11 13.91 -12.11
CA THR A 138 -3.25 13.43 -12.89
C THR A 138 -4.49 14.27 -12.57
N TYR A 139 -5.19 14.77 -13.58
CA TYR A 139 -6.59 15.15 -13.41
C TYR A 139 -7.45 13.91 -13.45
N HIS A 140 -8.38 13.77 -12.52
CA HIS A 140 -9.43 12.77 -12.57
C HIS A 140 -10.80 13.45 -12.65
N ASN A 141 -11.52 13.20 -13.74
CA ASN A 141 -12.86 13.72 -13.99
C ASN A 141 -13.92 12.68 -13.62
N SER A 142 -14.49 12.81 -12.43
CA SER A 142 -15.49 11.87 -11.91
C SER A 142 -16.84 11.92 -12.66
N GLU A 143 -17.13 12.97 -13.43
CA GLU A 143 -18.34 13.03 -14.25
C GLU A 143 -18.19 12.11 -15.47
N LEU A 144 -17.06 12.23 -16.19
CA LEU A 144 -16.73 11.35 -17.30
C LEU A 144 -16.64 9.88 -16.86
N GLU A 145 -16.06 9.61 -15.68
CA GLU A 145 -16.03 8.24 -15.14
C GLU A 145 -17.45 7.69 -14.93
N LYS A 146 -18.37 8.47 -14.34
CA LYS A 146 -19.77 8.07 -14.11
C LYS A 146 -20.54 7.82 -15.42
N GLU A 147 -20.14 8.48 -16.50
CA GLU A 147 -20.65 8.22 -17.85
C GLU A 147 -20.11 6.93 -18.47
N GLY A 148 -19.22 6.21 -17.78
CA GLY A 148 -18.61 4.96 -18.25
C GLY A 148 -17.48 5.17 -19.26
N ARG A 149 -16.99 6.41 -19.40
CA ARG A 149 -15.80 6.71 -20.22
C ARG A 149 -14.58 6.01 -19.62
N ILE A 150 -13.52 5.89 -20.42
CA ILE A 150 -12.22 5.30 -20.02
C ILE A 150 -11.06 6.27 -20.16
N ASP A 151 -11.33 7.52 -20.54
CA ASP A 151 -10.34 8.57 -20.78
C ASP A 151 -10.50 9.74 -19.80
N PHE A 152 -11.06 9.46 -18.62
CA PHE A 152 -11.33 10.43 -17.57
C PHE A 152 -10.11 10.80 -16.72
N GLN A 153 -8.95 10.19 -16.97
CA GLN A 153 -7.68 10.53 -16.32
C GLN A 153 -6.68 11.12 -17.33
N THR A 154 -6.24 12.36 -17.17
CA THR A 154 -5.27 13.03 -18.06
C THR A 154 -4.09 13.59 -17.25
N GLN A 155 -2.93 13.82 -17.88
CA GLN A 155 -1.75 14.33 -17.16
C GLN A 155 -1.61 15.83 -17.34
N ALA A 156 -1.39 16.53 -16.24
CA ALA A 156 -1.31 17.97 -16.16
C ALA A 156 -0.06 18.43 -15.41
N MET A 157 0.22 19.72 -15.49
CA MET A 157 1.32 20.33 -14.76
C MET A 157 0.94 21.66 -14.09
N ALA A 158 1.63 22.00 -13.02
CA ALA A 158 1.64 23.31 -12.38
C ALA A 158 3.09 23.72 -12.09
N TYR A 159 3.32 25.00 -11.85
CA TYR A 159 4.65 25.49 -11.51
C TYR A 159 4.62 26.51 -10.37
N SER A 160 5.74 26.59 -9.67
CA SER A 160 5.98 27.54 -8.59
C SER A 160 7.28 28.30 -8.85
N LEU A 161 7.27 29.59 -8.52
CA LEU A 161 8.41 30.52 -8.61
C LEU A 161 8.86 31.04 -7.24
N ASP A 162 8.31 30.48 -6.16
CA ASP A 162 8.53 30.90 -4.78
C ASP A 162 8.89 29.70 -3.89
N LYS A 163 9.67 28.77 -4.45
CA LYS A 163 10.12 27.55 -3.76
C LYS A 163 8.96 26.66 -3.33
N GLY A 164 8.00 26.42 -4.21
CA GLY A 164 6.88 25.50 -3.98
C GLY A 164 5.83 26.00 -2.98
N ARG A 165 5.83 27.30 -2.62
CA ARG A 165 4.88 27.87 -1.64
C ARG A 165 3.54 28.19 -2.27
N THR A 166 3.53 28.67 -3.51
CA THR A 166 2.31 28.90 -4.30
C THR A 166 2.47 28.30 -5.70
N TRP A 167 1.34 27.91 -6.29
CA TRP A 167 1.31 27.16 -7.54
C TRP A 167 0.39 27.81 -8.57
N GLN A 168 0.88 27.88 -9.80
CA GLN A 168 0.11 28.26 -10.97
C GLN A 168 -0.04 27.05 -11.89
N LYS A 169 -1.28 26.65 -12.14
CA LYS A 169 -1.60 25.61 -13.13
C LYS A 169 -1.24 26.08 -14.53
N TYR A 170 -0.68 25.19 -15.34
CA TYR A 170 -0.31 25.51 -16.72
C TYR A 170 -1.57 25.70 -17.58
N ALA A 171 -1.64 26.82 -18.29
CA ALA A 171 -2.84 27.25 -19.00
C ALA A 171 -3.28 26.31 -20.13
N ASN A 172 -2.34 25.50 -20.66
CA ASN A 172 -2.61 24.55 -21.75
C ASN A 172 -2.63 23.10 -21.24
N ASN A 173 -3.01 22.89 -19.98
CA ASN A 173 -3.32 21.53 -19.51
C ASN A 173 -4.54 20.95 -20.27
N PRO A 174 -4.62 19.61 -20.42
CA PRO A 174 -3.60 18.62 -20.03
C PRO A 174 -2.39 18.61 -20.99
N ILE A 175 -1.22 18.20 -20.47
CA ILE A 175 0.02 18.04 -21.24
C ILE A 175 0.14 16.65 -21.90
N ILE A 176 -0.60 15.66 -21.39
CA ILE A 176 -0.76 14.34 -22.02
C ILE A 176 -2.24 13.96 -21.94
N GLU A 177 -2.88 13.86 -23.10
CA GLU A 177 -4.23 13.33 -23.24
C GLU A 177 -4.26 11.82 -22.98
N ASN A 178 -5.39 11.32 -22.51
CA ASN A 178 -5.56 9.89 -22.29
C ASN A 178 -5.74 9.15 -23.62
N PRO A 179 -4.94 8.12 -23.92
CA PRO A 179 -5.02 7.38 -25.18
C PRO A 179 -6.12 6.29 -25.21
N GLY A 180 -7.05 6.27 -24.24
CA GLY A 180 -8.09 5.25 -24.08
C GLY A 180 -7.73 4.17 -23.05
N ILE A 181 -6.97 4.54 -22.01
CA ILE A 181 -6.55 3.67 -20.91
C ILE A 181 -7.30 4.11 -19.64
N ARG A 182 -8.13 3.20 -19.10
CA ARG A 182 -9.00 3.48 -17.94
C ARG A 182 -8.24 4.03 -16.74
N ASP A 183 -7.14 3.37 -16.39
CA ASP A 183 -6.27 3.70 -15.28
C ASP A 183 -4.97 4.27 -15.85
N PHE A 184 -4.87 5.60 -15.96
CA PHE A 184 -3.78 6.31 -16.62
C PHE A 184 -3.33 7.47 -15.75
N ARG A 185 -2.41 7.21 -14.81
CA ARG A 185 -2.16 8.13 -13.70
C ARG A 185 -0.77 8.04 -13.08
N ASP A 186 -0.55 8.95 -12.14
CA ASP A 186 0.60 9.04 -11.23
C ASP A 186 1.93 9.35 -11.94
N PRO A 187 2.02 10.48 -12.67
CA PRO A 187 3.22 10.85 -13.40
C PRO A 187 4.37 11.22 -12.46
N LYS A 188 5.46 10.45 -12.49
CA LYS A 188 6.72 10.79 -11.83
C LYS A 188 7.78 11.16 -12.85
N VAL A 189 8.46 12.29 -12.64
CA VAL A 189 9.46 12.81 -13.57
C VAL A 189 10.86 12.78 -12.95
N MET A 190 11.83 12.34 -13.74
CA MET A 190 13.26 12.43 -13.43
C MET A 190 14.02 13.06 -14.59
N TRP A 191 15.24 13.55 -14.32
CA TRP A 191 16.18 13.93 -15.38
C TRP A 191 17.11 12.76 -15.68
N HIS A 192 17.22 12.39 -16.95
CA HIS A 192 18.10 11.33 -17.40
C HIS A 192 19.35 11.92 -18.08
N GLU A 193 20.49 11.86 -17.39
CA GLU A 193 21.74 12.45 -17.86
C GLU A 193 22.24 11.82 -19.18
N GLY A 194 22.08 10.49 -19.34
CA GLY A 194 22.57 9.77 -20.52
C GLY A 194 21.92 10.20 -21.84
N SER A 195 20.67 10.68 -21.80
CA SER A 195 19.95 11.17 -22.99
C SER A 195 19.68 12.68 -22.96
N ASP A 196 20.10 13.38 -21.90
CA ASP A 196 19.84 14.82 -21.71
C ASP A 196 18.33 15.15 -21.82
N GLN A 197 17.48 14.30 -21.25
CA GLN A 197 16.02 14.43 -21.35
C GLN A 197 15.35 14.26 -19.99
N TRP A 198 14.20 14.90 -19.85
CA TRP A 198 13.24 14.55 -18.81
C TRP A 198 12.53 13.27 -19.19
N ILE A 199 12.38 12.38 -18.22
CA ILE A 199 11.70 11.10 -18.35
C ILE A 199 10.53 11.09 -17.38
N MET A 200 9.34 10.83 -17.87
CA MET A 200 8.16 10.57 -17.07
C MET A 200 7.89 9.07 -17.08
N VAL A 201 7.75 8.49 -15.90
CA VAL A 201 7.14 7.17 -15.70
C VAL A 201 5.70 7.36 -15.30
N LEU A 202 4.81 6.62 -15.95
CA LEU A 202 3.37 6.77 -15.80
C LEU A 202 2.71 5.40 -15.71
N ALA A 203 1.84 5.20 -14.72
CA ALA A 203 1.09 3.96 -14.61
C ALA A 203 -0.02 3.92 -15.68
N GLN A 204 -0.07 2.81 -16.40
CA GLN A 204 -1.01 2.55 -17.49
C GLN A 204 -1.71 1.23 -17.19
N LYS A 205 -2.59 1.26 -16.18
CA LYS A 205 -3.35 0.13 -15.67
C LYS A 205 -2.48 -0.97 -15.06
N ASP A 206 -1.83 -1.79 -15.86
CA ASP A 206 -1.11 -2.98 -15.41
C ASP A 206 0.35 -3.02 -15.90
N HIS A 207 0.84 -1.88 -16.40
CA HIS A 207 2.20 -1.69 -16.87
C HIS A 207 2.59 -0.20 -16.75
N ILE A 208 3.87 0.10 -16.96
CA ILE A 208 4.43 1.46 -16.92
C ILE A 208 4.75 1.93 -18.33
N GLY A 209 4.35 3.15 -18.67
CA GLY A 209 4.80 3.86 -19.86
C GLY A 209 5.96 4.81 -19.53
N PHE A 210 6.98 4.83 -20.40
CA PHE A 210 8.10 5.77 -20.33
C PHE A 210 7.94 6.83 -21.40
N TYR A 211 7.91 8.10 -20.99
CA TYR A 211 7.80 9.24 -21.87
C TYR A 211 9.03 10.13 -21.78
N SER A 212 9.49 10.68 -22.90
CA SER A 212 10.60 11.64 -22.93
C SER A 212 10.12 13.07 -23.23
N SER A 213 10.81 14.06 -22.67
CA SER A 213 10.60 15.47 -22.97
C SER A 213 11.89 16.28 -22.90
N LYS A 214 12.01 17.29 -23.75
CA LYS A 214 13.08 18.30 -23.69
C LYS A 214 12.64 19.58 -22.95
N ASN A 215 11.35 19.75 -22.66
CA ASN A 215 10.81 21.03 -22.17
C ASN A 215 9.68 20.89 -21.15
N LEU A 216 9.48 19.69 -20.59
CA LEU A 216 8.46 19.36 -19.58
C LEU A 216 7.00 19.50 -20.02
N LYS A 217 6.74 20.04 -21.22
CA LYS A 217 5.38 20.34 -21.73
C LYS A 217 4.97 19.37 -22.83
N ASN A 218 5.89 19.04 -23.73
CA ASN A 218 5.65 18.13 -24.84
C ASN A 218 6.27 16.77 -24.51
N TRP A 219 5.45 15.73 -24.48
CA TRP A 219 5.86 14.39 -24.10
C TRP A 219 5.67 13.40 -25.25
N GLN A 220 6.66 12.54 -25.44
CA GLN A 220 6.62 11.46 -26.42
C GLN A 220 6.70 10.12 -25.68
N LEU A 221 5.75 9.22 -25.92
CA LEU A 221 5.85 7.83 -25.45
C LEU A 221 7.02 7.14 -26.18
N GLU A 222 7.93 6.53 -25.41
CA GLU A 222 9.10 5.82 -25.94
C GLU A 222 8.91 4.30 -25.88
N SER A 223 8.48 3.77 -24.73
CA SER A 223 8.25 2.34 -24.52
C SER A 223 7.29 2.07 -23.36
N THR A 224 6.93 0.80 -23.17
CA THR A 224 6.22 0.29 -22.01
C THR A 224 6.99 -0.87 -21.36
N PHE A 225 6.75 -1.11 -20.07
CA PHE A 225 7.33 -2.21 -19.31
C PHE A 225 6.31 -2.77 -18.31
N GLY A 226 6.32 -4.09 -18.11
CA GLY A 226 5.64 -4.70 -16.97
C GLY A 226 4.52 -5.66 -17.32
N GLU A 227 3.92 -5.61 -18.52
CA GLU A 227 2.70 -6.36 -18.89
C GLU A 227 2.69 -7.87 -18.54
N ASN A 228 3.87 -8.50 -18.45
CA ASN A 228 4.04 -9.93 -18.18
C ASN A 228 5.03 -10.22 -17.03
N ILE A 229 5.43 -9.22 -16.24
CA ILE A 229 6.36 -9.41 -15.12
C ILE A 229 6.01 -8.56 -13.90
N GLY A 230 6.23 -9.13 -12.70
CA GLY A 230 5.80 -8.54 -11.44
C GLY A 230 4.38 -8.96 -11.08
N SER A 231 3.92 -8.57 -9.89
CA SER A 231 2.56 -8.86 -9.43
C SER A 231 1.56 -8.04 -10.23
N HIS A 232 0.49 -8.67 -10.68
CA HIS A 232 -0.69 -8.09 -11.31
C HIS A 232 -1.96 -8.55 -10.59
N GLY A 233 -1.88 -8.58 -9.26
CA GLY A 233 -3.04 -8.75 -8.39
C GLY A 233 -4.19 -7.79 -8.69
N GLY A 234 -3.87 -6.61 -9.24
CA GLY A 234 -4.71 -5.43 -9.38
C GLY A 234 -4.00 -4.33 -10.18
N VAL A 235 -4.42 -3.08 -10.00
CA VAL A 235 -3.94 -1.92 -10.77
C VAL A 235 -2.58 -1.49 -10.27
N TRP A 236 -1.66 -1.16 -11.19
CA TRP A 236 -0.37 -0.56 -10.92
C TRP A 236 -0.54 0.95 -10.74
N GLU A 237 0.11 1.51 -9.73
CA GLU A 237 0.02 2.91 -9.30
C GLU A 237 1.40 3.42 -8.86
N CYS A 238 1.52 4.75 -8.74
CA CYS A 238 2.67 5.43 -8.16
C CYS A 238 4.05 4.88 -8.59
N PRO A 239 4.37 4.88 -9.90
CA PRO A 239 5.66 4.42 -10.36
C PRO A 239 6.76 5.43 -10.05
N GLU A 240 7.97 4.92 -9.85
CA GLU A 240 9.16 5.77 -9.71
C GLU A 240 10.40 5.09 -10.25
N LEU A 241 11.15 5.79 -11.11
CA LEU A 241 12.43 5.34 -11.64
C LEU A 241 13.57 6.11 -10.96
N ILE A 242 14.47 5.39 -10.29
CA ILE A 242 15.63 5.96 -9.59
C ILE A 242 16.92 5.26 -10.04
N LEU A 243 18.00 6.01 -10.20
CA LEU A 243 19.34 5.47 -10.41
C LEU A 243 20.03 5.33 -9.06
N LEU A 244 20.39 4.10 -8.67
CA LEU A 244 21.06 3.82 -7.40
C LEU A 244 22.47 3.25 -7.65
N PRO A 245 23.49 3.69 -6.88
CA PRO A 245 24.76 2.98 -6.83
C PRO A 245 24.57 1.62 -6.16
N ILE A 246 25.31 0.61 -6.63
CA ILE A 246 25.42 -0.67 -5.94
C ILE A 246 26.49 -0.51 -4.85
N GLU A 247 26.07 -0.61 -3.59
CA GLU A 247 26.93 -0.47 -2.41
C GLU A 247 28.17 -1.37 -2.50
N GLY A 248 29.33 -0.77 -2.19
CA GLY A 248 30.64 -1.44 -2.26
C GLY A 248 31.22 -1.59 -3.68
N THR A 249 30.62 -0.98 -4.70
CA THR A 249 31.09 -1.03 -6.09
C THR A 249 31.02 0.35 -6.77
N ASP A 250 31.58 0.47 -7.98
CA ASP A 250 31.44 1.65 -8.84
C ASP A 250 30.28 1.53 -9.86
N GLU A 251 29.46 0.47 -9.75
CA GLU A 251 28.35 0.20 -10.66
C GLU A 251 27.05 0.88 -10.19
N TYR A 252 26.19 1.20 -11.15
CA TYR A 252 24.85 1.74 -10.91
C TYR A 252 23.81 0.87 -11.60
N ARG A 253 22.60 0.84 -11.06
CA ARG A 253 21.42 0.26 -11.71
C ARG A 253 20.21 1.14 -11.48
N TYR A 254 19.30 1.10 -12.44
CA TYR A 254 17.99 1.68 -12.29
C TYR A 254 17.11 0.75 -11.46
N VAL A 255 16.36 1.34 -10.54
CA VAL A 255 15.30 0.68 -9.78
C VAL A 255 13.98 1.34 -10.15
N LEU A 256 13.03 0.52 -10.60
CA LEU A 256 11.66 0.93 -10.87
C LEU A 256 10.78 0.45 -9.72
N LEU A 257 10.29 1.38 -8.90
CA LEU A 257 9.26 1.11 -7.89
C LEU A 257 7.89 1.17 -8.56
N VAL A 258 6.99 0.26 -8.17
CA VAL A 258 5.61 0.23 -8.63
C VAL A 258 4.71 -0.19 -7.48
N SER A 259 3.71 0.63 -7.16
CA SER A 259 2.67 0.27 -6.20
C SER A 259 1.56 -0.54 -6.88
N ILE A 260 0.90 -1.45 -6.15
CA ILE A 260 -0.20 -2.27 -6.68
C ILE A 260 -1.36 -2.44 -5.68
N MET A 261 -2.61 -2.33 -6.15
CA MET A 261 -3.82 -2.61 -5.35
C MET A 261 -4.95 -3.29 -6.17
N PRO A 262 -5.53 -4.41 -5.67
CA PRO A 262 -4.96 -5.33 -4.69
C PRO A 262 -3.79 -6.12 -5.29
N GLY A 263 -3.05 -6.87 -4.47
CA GLY A 263 -1.98 -7.74 -4.95
C GLY A 263 -0.73 -7.75 -4.09
N GLY A 264 -0.75 -7.06 -2.94
CA GLY A 264 0.34 -7.08 -1.97
C GLY A 264 0.55 -8.45 -1.31
N PRO A 265 1.74 -8.68 -0.73
CA PRO A 265 2.18 -9.98 -0.22
C PRO A 265 1.30 -10.49 0.94
N ASN A 266 0.74 -9.57 1.73
CA ASN A 266 -0.14 -9.87 2.86
C ASN A 266 -1.57 -9.34 2.63
N GLY A 267 -1.97 -9.24 1.37
CA GLY A 267 -3.27 -8.73 0.96
C GLY A 267 -3.30 -7.21 0.79
N GLY A 268 -4.26 -6.77 -0.03
CA GLY A 268 -4.46 -5.34 -0.27
C GLY A 268 -3.34 -4.71 -1.07
N SER A 269 -2.95 -3.50 -0.66
CA SER A 269 -2.04 -2.62 -1.38
C SER A 269 -0.58 -2.81 -0.92
N ALA A 270 0.38 -2.81 -1.84
CA ALA A 270 1.82 -2.86 -1.51
C ALA A 270 2.70 -2.26 -2.61
N THR A 271 4.01 -2.18 -2.38
CA THR A 271 5.00 -1.66 -3.34
C THR A 271 5.99 -2.75 -3.75
N GLN A 272 6.00 -3.11 -5.04
CA GLN A 272 7.01 -3.96 -5.65
C GLN A 272 8.11 -3.13 -6.32
N TYR A 273 9.24 -3.75 -6.63
CA TYR A 273 10.29 -3.11 -7.40
C TYR A 273 10.98 -4.03 -8.40
N PHE A 274 11.62 -3.42 -9.39
CA PHE A 274 12.42 -4.07 -10.42
C PHE A 274 13.80 -3.43 -10.49
N VAL A 275 14.83 -4.25 -10.68
CA VAL A 275 16.21 -3.76 -10.85
C VAL A 275 16.67 -4.04 -12.28
N GLY A 276 17.26 -3.03 -12.92
CA GLY A 276 17.66 -3.11 -14.31
C GLY A 276 18.50 -1.93 -14.79
N ASP A 277 18.48 -1.72 -16.09
CA ASP A 277 19.10 -0.60 -16.79
C ASP A 277 18.05 0.17 -17.59
N PHE A 278 18.32 1.45 -17.85
CA PHE A 278 17.44 2.33 -18.61
C PHE A 278 18.25 3.18 -19.58
N ASP A 279 17.97 3.04 -20.88
CA ASP A 279 18.75 3.69 -21.95
C ASP A 279 18.22 5.11 -22.32
N GLY A 280 17.26 5.64 -21.57
CA GLY A 280 16.49 6.83 -21.91
C GLY A 280 15.17 6.55 -22.62
N LYS A 281 14.90 5.29 -22.98
CA LYS A 281 13.68 4.83 -23.67
C LYS A 281 13.13 3.54 -23.10
N ASN A 282 13.95 2.50 -22.95
CA ASN A 282 13.59 1.14 -22.56
C ASN A 282 14.16 0.80 -21.20
N PHE A 283 13.35 0.21 -20.32
CA PHE A 283 13.81 -0.41 -19.10
C PHE A 283 14.06 -1.90 -19.34
N THR A 284 15.29 -2.36 -19.11
CA THR A 284 15.70 -3.76 -19.29
C THR A 284 16.14 -4.32 -17.95
N LEU A 285 15.61 -5.48 -17.56
CA LEU A 285 15.94 -6.10 -16.28
C LEU A 285 17.41 -6.52 -16.21
N ASP A 286 17.98 -6.45 -15.01
CA ASP A 286 19.29 -7.04 -14.73
C ASP A 286 19.17 -8.56 -14.75
N ASP A 287 19.99 -9.24 -15.56
CA ASP A 287 19.91 -10.69 -15.77
C ASP A 287 20.06 -11.48 -14.46
N LYS A 288 20.93 -11.04 -13.55
CA LYS A 288 21.16 -11.74 -12.27
C LYS A 288 19.96 -11.53 -11.35
N TRP A 289 19.46 -10.31 -11.28
CA TRP A 289 18.25 -10.02 -10.50
C TRP A 289 17.05 -10.81 -11.02
N GLN A 290 16.86 -10.85 -12.34
CA GLN A 290 15.76 -11.58 -12.97
C GLN A 290 15.81 -13.09 -12.69
N GLN A 291 17.01 -13.69 -12.56
CA GLN A 291 17.15 -15.10 -12.17
C GLN A 291 16.74 -15.37 -10.72
N THR A 292 16.71 -14.34 -9.86
CA THR A 292 16.32 -14.46 -8.44
C THR A 292 14.82 -14.35 -8.22
N LEU A 293 14.07 -13.99 -9.26
CA LEU A 293 12.62 -13.97 -9.24
C LEU A 293 12.10 -15.41 -9.05
N THR A 294 11.76 -15.74 -7.80
CA THR A 294 11.21 -17.04 -7.44
C THR A 294 9.88 -17.26 -8.13
N GLN A 295 9.88 -18.02 -9.23
CA GLN A 295 8.66 -18.59 -9.76
C GLN A 295 8.25 -19.71 -8.82
N ALA A 296 7.35 -19.46 -7.88
CA ALA A 296 6.65 -20.57 -7.25
C ALA A 296 5.85 -21.25 -8.35
N PRO A 297 6.15 -22.52 -8.71
CA PRO A 297 5.39 -23.19 -9.75
C PRO A 297 3.93 -23.24 -9.30
N ALA A 298 3.02 -22.96 -10.22
CA ALA A 298 1.62 -23.21 -9.98
C ALA A 298 1.45 -24.69 -9.64
N GLU A 299 0.99 -25.02 -8.43
CA GLU A 299 0.66 -26.39 -8.07
C GLU A 299 -0.84 -26.58 -8.17
N PHE A 300 -1.25 -27.35 -9.17
CA PHE A 300 -2.62 -27.85 -9.23
C PHE A 300 -2.66 -29.23 -8.54
N PRO A 301 -3.39 -29.38 -7.42
CA PRO A 301 -3.25 -30.54 -6.58
C PRO A 301 -3.93 -31.74 -7.24
N ALA A 302 -3.34 -32.92 -7.03
CA ALA A 302 -4.02 -34.16 -7.35
C ALA A 302 -5.29 -34.31 -6.49
N GLY A 303 -6.31 -34.95 -7.06
CA GLY A 303 -7.60 -35.13 -6.41
C GLY A 303 -8.61 -35.83 -7.29
N THR A 304 -9.87 -35.82 -6.86
CA THR A 304 -10.99 -36.39 -7.62
C THR A 304 -11.51 -35.34 -8.60
N VAL A 305 -11.24 -35.52 -9.89
CA VAL A 305 -11.81 -34.71 -10.97
C VAL A 305 -13.31 -35.01 -11.06
N PHE A 306 -14.14 -33.97 -10.99
CA PHE A 306 -15.60 -34.11 -11.09
C PHE A 306 -16.23 -33.27 -12.21
N ALA A 307 -15.48 -32.34 -12.81
CA ALA A 307 -15.83 -31.74 -14.10
C ALA A 307 -14.58 -31.22 -14.83
N ASP A 308 -14.15 -31.92 -15.89
CA ASP A 308 -13.04 -31.56 -16.78
C ASP A 308 -13.50 -31.20 -18.20
N PHE A 309 -14.79 -31.34 -18.49
CA PHE A 309 -15.42 -31.01 -19.78
C PHE A 309 -14.94 -31.80 -21.01
N GLU A 310 -13.96 -32.69 -20.88
CA GLU A 310 -13.45 -33.56 -21.96
C GLU A 310 -14.52 -34.50 -22.55
N ARG A 311 -15.64 -34.71 -21.82
CA ARG A 311 -16.78 -35.54 -22.25
C ARG A 311 -18.07 -34.74 -22.46
N GLY A 312 -17.94 -33.43 -22.61
CA GLY A 312 -19.08 -32.52 -22.75
C GLY A 312 -19.73 -32.15 -21.42
N VAL A 313 -20.83 -31.41 -21.51
CA VAL A 313 -21.57 -30.85 -20.37
C VAL A 313 -22.84 -31.66 -20.03
N ASN A 314 -22.77 -32.99 -20.16
CA ASN A 314 -23.92 -33.86 -19.97
C ASN A 314 -24.52 -33.71 -18.56
N GLY A 315 -25.83 -33.44 -18.50
CA GLY A 315 -26.55 -33.22 -17.24
C GLY A 315 -26.44 -31.80 -16.68
N TRP A 316 -25.60 -30.95 -17.25
CA TRP A 316 -25.60 -29.52 -16.93
C TRP A 316 -26.80 -28.84 -17.59
N GLN A 317 -27.35 -27.85 -16.91
CA GLN A 317 -28.49 -27.07 -17.36
C GLN A 317 -28.00 -25.71 -17.84
N ALA A 318 -28.14 -25.47 -19.14
CA ALA A 318 -27.85 -24.18 -19.75
C ALA A 318 -29.08 -23.27 -19.75
N ASN A 319 -28.88 -21.99 -19.48
CA ASN A 319 -29.85 -20.91 -19.66
C ASN A 319 -29.17 -19.77 -20.44
N GLY A 320 -29.88 -19.14 -21.37
CA GLY A 320 -29.29 -18.14 -22.27
C GLY A 320 -28.47 -18.76 -23.40
N ASN A 321 -27.72 -17.93 -24.11
CA ASN A 321 -26.98 -18.31 -25.32
C ASN A 321 -25.45 -18.32 -25.14
N ALA A 322 -24.92 -17.82 -24.02
CA ALA A 322 -23.48 -17.75 -23.72
C ALA A 322 -22.75 -19.10 -23.84
N PHE A 323 -23.40 -20.20 -23.46
CA PHE A 323 -22.79 -21.54 -23.41
C PHE A 323 -23.27 -22.47 -24.54
N GLU A 324 -23.89 -21.91 -25.59
CA GLU A 324 -24.33 -22.71 -26.74
C GLU A 324 -23.15 -23.32 -27.51
N GLY A 325 -23.08 -24.65 -27.50
CA GLY A 325 -21.99 -25.39 -28.11
C GLY A 325 -20.76 -25.54 -27.20
N ALA A 326 -20.89 -25.23 -25.91
CA ALA A 326 -19.90 -25.61 -24.90
C ALA A 326 -19.90 -27.14 -24.69
N PRO A 327 -18.73 -27.74 -24.39
CA PRO A 327 -17.43 -27.10 -24.26
C PRO A 327 -16.75 -26.90 -25.63
N THR A 328 -15.65 -26.14 -25.66
CA THR A 328 -14.97 -25.71 -26.89
C THR A 328 -13.49 -26.07 -26.84
N ALA A 329 -12.81 -26.16 -28.00
CA ALA A 329 -11.39 -26.50 -28.06
C ALA A 329 -10.42 -25.30 -27.96
N GLY A 330 -10.89 -24.14 -27.45
CA GLY A 330 -10.10 -22.91 -27.36
C GLY A 330 -10.90 -21.65 -27.68
N SER A 331 -10.35 -20.78 -28.54
CA SER A 331 -10.93 -19.46 -28.87
C SER A 331 -12.22 -19.51 -29.68
N HIS A 332 -13.03 -18.47 -29.52
CA HIS A 332 -14.05 -18.08 -30.48
C HIS A 332 -13.61 -16.88 -31.34
N GLY A 333 -13.90 -16.90 -32.64
CA GLY A 333 -13.69 -15.74 -33.53
C GLY A 333 -12.30 -15.12 -33.44
N VAL A 334 -12.24 -13.84 -33.04
CA VAL A 334 -11.01 -13.04 -32.89
C VAL A 334 -10.40 -13.10 -31.48
N GLN A 335 -10.95 -13.92 -30.58
CA GLN A 335 -10.47 -14.03 -29.20
C GLN A 335 -9.01 -14.49 -29.16
N PRO A 336 -8.15 -13.81 -28.38
CA PRO A 336 -6.82 -14.33 -28.06
C PRO A 336 -6.91 -15.76 -27.52
N LYS A 337 -5.95 -16.62 -27.90
CA LYS A 337 -5.94 -18.03 -27.52
C LYS A 337 -5.98 -18.18 -25.98
N PRO A 338 -6.95 -18.93 -25.41
CA PRO A 338 -6.91 -19.32 -24.01
C PRO A 338 -5.64 -20.11 -23.68
N VAL A 339 -4.99 -19.78 -22.59
CA VAL A 339 -3.78 -20.45 -22.10
C VAL A 339 -4.04 -21.03 -20.72
N GLY A 340 -3.58 -22.25 -20.44
CA GLY A 340 -3.55 -22.82 -19.07
C GLY A 340 -4.67 -23.82 -18.73
N PHE A 341 -5.60 -24.11 -19.64
CA PHE A 341 -6.55 -25.22 -19.48
C PHE A 341 -5.88 -26.58 -19.74
N GLU A 342 -6.45 -27.65 -19.18
CA GLU A 342 -5.99 -29.04 -19.33
C GLU A 342 -6.81 -29.75 -20.41
N GLY A 343 -6.23 -30.75 -21.07
CA GLY A 343 -6.96 -31.54 -22.07
C GLY A 343 -7.23 -30.79 -23.38
N GLU A 344 -8.30 -31.19 -24.07
CA GLU A 344 -8.70 -30.65 -25.36
C GLU A 344 -9.80 -29.59 -25.25
N TYR A 345 -10.59 -29.58 -24.18
CA TYR A 345 -11.81 -28.78 -24.09
C TYR A 345 -11.89 -27.92 -22.81
N LEU A 346 -12.56 -26.77 -22.93
CA LEU A 346 -12.92 -25.92 -21.79
C LEU A 346 -14.30 -25.29 -21.96
N ILE A 347 -14.86 -24.75 -20.87
CA ILE A 347 -16.01 -23.86 -20.96
C ILE A 347 -15.50 -22.47 -21.36
N ASN A 348 -16.02 -21.94 -22.47
CA ASN A 348 -15.73 -20.61 -22.97
C ASN A 348 -17.05 -19.96 -23.40
N SER A 349 -17.40 -18.83 -22.79
CA SER A 349 -18.65 -18.14 -23.10
C SER A 349 -18.55 -17.04 -24.17
N PHE A 350 -17.35 -16.80 -24.73
CA PHE A 350 -17.09 -15.72 -25.71
C PHE A 350 -17.66 -15.97 -27.12
N LYS A 351 -18.71 -16.79 -27.24
CA LYS A 351 -19.21 -17.35 -28.51
C LYS A 351 -19.44 -16.28 -29.59
N ASP A 352 -20.22 -15.24 -29.25
CA ASP A 352 -20.53 -14.12 -30.13
C ASP A 352 -19.83 -12.83 -29.65
N GLY A 353 -18.58 -12.98 -29.20
CA GLY A 353 -17.88 -11.96 -28.42
C GLY A 353 -18.44 -11.88 -27.02
N ASP A 354 -18.47 -10.67 -26.45
CA ASP A 354 -19.07 -10.42 -25.14
C ASP A 354 -20.60 -10.27 -25.20
N ALA A 355 -21.26 -10.38 -26.37
CA ALA A 355 -22.68 -10.07 -26.49
C ALA A 355 -23.63 -11.17 -25.93
N SER A 356 -23.15 -12.41 -25.84
CA SER A 356 -23.94 -13.55 -25.39
C SER A 356 -24.01 -13.57 -23.86
N THR A 357 -25.16 -13.93 -23.29
CA THR A 357 -25.32 -14.05 -21.82
C THR A 357 -26.03 -15.35 -21.46
N GLY A 358 -25.80 -15.84 -20.24
CA GLY A 358 -26.37 -17.08 -19.76
C GLY A 358 -25.70 -17.65 -18.52
N SER A 359 -26.09 -18.87 -18.18
CA SER A 359 -25.48 -19.67 -17.15
C SER A 359 -25.43 -21.15 -17.53
N LEU A 360 -24.49 -21.89 -16.94
CA LEU A 360 -24.35 -23.33 -17.06
C LEU A 360 -24.27 -23.91 -15.64
N THR A 361 -25.30 -24.65 -15.22
CA THR A 361 -25.43 -25.17 -13.85
C THR A 361 -25.23 -26.68 -13.81
N SER A 362 -24.38 -27.19 -12.92
CA SER A 362 -24.07 -28.62 -12.80
C SER A 362 -25.22 -29.42 -12.18
N PRO A 363 -25.23 -30.75 -12.31
CA PRO A 363 -25.95 -31.62 -11.38
C PRO A 363 -25.55 -31.39 -9.92
N GLU A 364 -26.41 -31.79 -8.97
CA GLU A 364 -26.03 -31.84 -7.56
C GLU A 364 -24.89 -32.86 -7.32
N PHE A 365 -23.91 -32.47 -6.50
CA PHE A 365 -22.86 -33.36 -5.99
C PHE A 365 -22.70 -33.22 -4.48
N LEU A 366 -22.07 -34.21 -3.85
CA LEU A 366 -21.70 -34.16 -2.44
C LEU A 366 -20.34 -33.47 -2.30
N VAL A 367 -20.18 -32.58 -1.32
CA VAL A 367 -18.85 -32.02 -0.99
C VAL A 367 -18.05 -33.05 -0.22
N GLU A 368 -17.03 -33.64 -0.84
CA GLU A 368 -16.29 -34.79 -0.30
C GLU A 368 -14.95 -34.43 0.35
N GLN A 369 -14.38 -33.26 0.02
CA GLN A 369 -13.05 -32.83 0.47
C GLN A 369 -13.08 -31.38 0.93
N ALA A 370 -12.02 -30.96 1.65
CA ALA A 370 -11.89 -29.62 2.19
C ALA A 370 -11.73 -28.54 1.11
N TYR A 371 -11.24 -28.88 -0.09
CA TYR A 371 -11.04 -27.93 -1.18
C TYR A 371 -11.69 -28.36 -2.49
N ILE A 372 -12.25 -27.39 -3.19
CA ILE A 372 -12.57 -27.46 -4.63
C ILE A 372 -11.57 -26.58 -5.36
N ASN A 373 -10.81 -27.18 -6.27
CA ASN A 373 -9.81 -26.52 -7.09
C ASN A 373 -10.26 -26.51 -8.55
N PHE A 374 -10.03 -25.43 -9.28
CA PHE A 374 -10.37 -25.32 -10.69
C PHE A 374 -9.57 -24.23 -11.38
N LYS A 375 -9.67 -24.13 -12.70
CA LYS A 375 -8.98 -23.14 -13.50
C LYS A 375 -9.95 -22.09 -14.03
N LEU A 376 -9.58 -20.81 -13.96
CA LEU A 376 -10.48 -19.71 -14.28
C LEU A 376 -9.75 -18.56 -15.00
N ALA A 377 -10.36 -18.06 -16.07
CA ALA A 377 -10.01 -16.83 -16.77
C ALA A 377 -11.29 -16.09 -17.22
N GLY A 378 -11.11 -14.99 -17.96
CA GLY A 378 -12.20 -14.11 -18.41
C GLY A 378 -12.41 -12.91 -17.51
N GLY A 379 -13.62 -12.37 -17.49
CA GLY A 379 -13.97 -11.11 -16.87
C GLY A 379 -13.96 -11.08 -15.35
N GLN A 380 -13.60 -9.91 -14.82
CA GLN A 380 -13.68 -9.57 -13.40
C GLN A 380 -14.95 -8.77 -13.09
N HIS A 381 -16.11 -9.35 -13.43
CA HIS A 381 -17.41 -8.75 -13.15
C HIS A 381 -18.09 -9.48 -12.00
N THR A 382 -17.92 -8.98 -10.78
CA THR A 382 -18.50 -9.56 -9.55
C THR A 382 -19.99 -9.84 -9.72
N GLU A 383 -20.44 -11.03 -9.32
CA GLU A 383 -21.83 -11.53 -9.44
C GLU A 383 -22.39 -11.69 -10.86
N LYS A 384 -21.67 -11.24 -11.90
CA LYS A 384 -22.13 -11.31 -13.29
C LYS A 384 -21.37 -12.32 -14.13
N VAL A 385 -20.06 -12.42 -13.96
CA VAL A 385 -19.18 -13.28 -14.77
C VAL A 385 -18.27 -14.08 -13.84
N GLY A 386 -18.32 -15.40 -13.91
CA GLY A 386 -17.51 -16.26 -13.05
C GLY A 386 -18.12 -17.61 -12.73
N VAL A 387 -17.72 -18.17 -11.59
CA VAL A 387 -18.19 -19.46 -11.08
C VAL A 387 -18.72 -19.27 -9.66
N ASN A 388 -19.88 -19.85 -9.38
CA ASN A 388 -20.51 -19.90 -8.07
C ASN A 388 -20.58 -21.34 -7.56
N LEU A 389 -20.41 -21.53 -6.26
CA LEU A 389 -20.85 -22.72 -5.54
C LEU A 389 -22.18 -22.43 -4.86
N LEU A 390 -23.17 -23.29 -5.10
CA LEU A 390 -24.49 -23.20 -4.50
C LEU A 390 -24.65 -24.33 -3.48
N VAL A 391 -25.08 -24.00 -2.27
CA VAL A 391 -25.53 -24.95 -1.24
C VAL A 391 -26.92 -24.53 -0.81
N ASP A 392 -27.87 -25.47 -0.77
CA ASP A 392 -29.29 -25.18 -0.50
C ASP A 392 -29.88 -24.08 -1.43
N ASN A 393 -29.47 -24.10 -2.71
CA ASN A 393 -29.82 -23.11 -3.75
C ASN A 393 -29.36 -21.67 -3.44
N LYS A 394 -28.42 -21.49 -2.53
CA LYS A 394 -27.82 -20.18 -2.24
C LYS A 394 -26.36 -20.19 -2.65
N VAL A 395 -25.93 -19.12 -3.30
CA VAL A 395 -24.50 -18.90 -3.56
C VAL A 395 -23.79 -18.75 -2.21
N VAL A 396 -22.82 -19.61 -1.96
CA VAL A 396 -22.02 -19.61 -0.71
C VAL A 396 -20.57 -19.20 -0.94
N ILE A 397 -20.07 -19.34 -2.17
CA ILE A 397 -18.77 -18.83 -2.58
C ILE A 397 -18.78 -18.57 -4.10
N SER A 398 -18.02 -17.58 -4.54
CA SER A 398 -17.90 -17.19 -5.95
C SER A 398 -16.44 -16.89 -6.31
N ALA A 399 -16.11 -16.98 -7.59
CA ALA A 399 -14.83 -16.57 -8.14
C ALA A 399 -15.03 -15.95 -9.53
N THR A 400 -14.24 -14.92 -9.83
CA THR A 400 -14.22 -14.24 -11.13
C THR A 400 -12.85 -14.35 -11.79
N GLY A 401 -12.81 -14.08 -13.10
CA GLY A 401 -11.57 -13.92 -13.84
C GLY A 401 -10.84 -12.63 -13.46
N LYS A 402 -9.83 -12.27 -14.25
CA LYS A 402 -9.00 -11.07 -14.02
C LYS A 402 -8.89 -10.18 -15.27
N ASN A 403 -9.89 -10.23 -16.14
CA ASN A 403 -9.85 -9.58 -17.45
C ASN A 403 -8.62 -10.04 -18.26
N ARG A 404 -8.40 -11.36 -18.30
CA ARG A 404 -7.28 -12.02 -19.00
C ARG A 404 -7.74 -13.35 -19.61
N ASN A 405 -7.08 -13.79 -20.70
CA ASN A 405 -7.32 -15.10 -21.35
C ASN A 405 -6.39 -16.21 -20.82
N ILE A 406 -5.70 -15.97 -19.70
CA ILE A 406 -4.79 -16.93 -19.08
C ILE A 406 -5.48 -17.52 -17.85
N LEU A 407 -5.81 -18.81 -17.91
CA LEU A 407 -6.44 -19.54 -16.82
C LEU A 407 -5.49 -19.64 -15.63
N ARG A 408 -6.00 -19.26 -14.46
CA ARG A 408 -5.30 -19.35 -13.18
C ARG A 408 -5.94 -20.39 -12.29
N ASN A 409 -5.16 -20.97 -11.40
CA ASN A 409 -5.64 -21.89 -10.38
C ASN A 409 -6.49 -21.13 -9.34
N ILE A 410 -7.69 -21.62 -9.08
CA ILE A 410 -8.59 -21.18 -8.02
C ILE A 410 -8.70 -22.31 -7.01
N SER A 411 -8.73 -21.97 -5.73
CA SER A 411 -9.01 -22.89 -4.65
C SER A 411 -10.07 -22.29 -3.73
N TRP A 412 -11.12 -23.06 -3.48
CA TRP A 412 -12.14 -22.74 -2.48
C TRP A 412 -11.99 -23.66 -1.28
N ASN A 413 -11.80 -23.08 -0.09
CA ASN A 413 -11.94 -23.83 1.15
C ASN A 413 -13.44 -24.06 1.42
N VAL A 414 -13.89 -25.28 1.20
CA VAL A 414 -15.28 -25.73 1.38
C VAL A 414 -15.42 -26.67 2.56
N SER A 415 -14.44 -26.69 3.48
CA SER A 415 -14.45 -27.54 4.67
C SER A 415 -15.74 -27.42 5.49
N ALA A 416 -16.32 -26.20 5.58
CA ALA A 416 -17.59 -25.93 6.25
C ALA A 416 -18.81 -26.59 5.59
N TYR A 417 -18.68 -27.05 4.34
CA TYR A 417 -19.75 -27.66 3.53
C TYR A 417 -19.54 -29.15 3.30
N VAL A 418 -18.46 -29.76 3.82
CA VAL A 418 -18.20 -31.20 3.68
C VAL A 418 -19.41 -32.01 4.16
N GLY A 419 -19.86 -32.95 3.32
CA GLY A 419 -21.05 -33.77 3.54
C GLY A 419 -22.38 -33.11 3.15
N LYS A 420 -22.39 -31.86 2.67
CA LYS A 420 -23.59 -31.22 2.10
C LYS A 420 -23.66 -31.41 0.60
N LYS A 421 -24.88 -31.32 0.06
CA LYS A 421 -25.10 -31.25 -1.39
C LYS A 421 -24.82 -29.84 -1.90
N ALA A 422 -24.20 -29.75 -3.07
CA ALA A 422 -23.87 -28.51 -3.73
C ALA A 422 -24.04 -28.60 -5.25
N GLN A 423 -24.03 -27.45 -5.93
CA GLN A 423 -23.96 -27.32 -7.38
C GLN A 423 -22.94 -26.25 -7.76
N LEU A 424 -22.30 -26.42 -8.93
CA LEU A 424 -21.53 -25.36 -9.58
C LEU A 424 -22.46 -24.62 -10.54
N GLN A 425 -22.30 -23.30 -10.60
CA GLN A 425 -22.96 -22.47 -11.61
C GLN A 425 -21.93 -21.55 -12.25
N ILE A 426 -21.67 -21.76 -13.53
CA ILE A 426 -20.83 -20.89 -14.35
C ILE A 426 -21.75 -19.83 -14.96
N ILE A 427 -21.41 -18.55 -14.79
CA ILE A 427 -22.26 -17.43 -15.20
C ILE A 427 -21.53 -16.48 -16.12
N ASP A 428 -22.29 -15.92 -17.06
CA ASP A 428 -21.91 -14.82 -17.91
C ASP A 428 -23.12 -13.93 -18.18
N HIS A 429 -23.26 -12.85 -17.42
CA HIS A 429 -24.41 -11.95 -17.49
C HIS A 429 -24.01 -10.52 -17.87
N GLU A 430 -22.82 -10.32 -18.44
CA GLU A 430 -22.30 -9.01 -18.83
C GLU A 430 -22.13 -8.95 -20.35
N SER A 431 -22.59 -7.86 -20.97
CA SER A 431 -22.51 -7.68 -22.42
C SER A 431 -21.48 -6.65 -22.88
N GLY A 432 -20.84 -5.97 -21.92
CA GLY A 432 -19.72 -5.07 -22.13
C GLY A 432 -18.37 -5.79 -22.21
N GLY A 433 -17.29 -5.02 -22.29
CA GLY A 433 -15.94 -5.59 -22.40
C GLY A 433 -15.63 -6.59 -21.28
N TRP A 434 -15.02 -7.72 -21.65
CA TRP A 434 -14.76 -8.85 -20.75
C TRP A 434 -16.02 -9.53 -20.21
N GLY A 435 -17.16 -9.41 -20.91
CA GLY A 435 -18.36 -10.21 -20.71
C GLY A 435 -18.18 -11.65 -21.18
N HIS A 436 -17.21 -12.37 -20.60
CA HIS A 436 -17.03 -13.80 -20.83
C HIS A 436 -16.23 -14.48 -19.72
N VAL A 437 -16.42 -15.79 -19.57
CA VAL A 437 -15.74 -16.64 -18.61
C VAL A 437 -15.10 -17.84 -19.31
N LEU A 438 -13.91 -18.21 -18.85
CA LEU A 438 -13.16 -19.39 -19.26
C LEU A 438 -12.96 -20.29 -18.05
N VAL A 439 -13.45 -21.52 -18.06
CA VAL A 439 -13.41 -22.41 -16.89
C VAL A 439 -13.01 -23.82 -17.28
N ASP A 440 -12.18 -24.45 -16.44
CA ASP A 440 -11.76 -25.82 -16.65
C ASP A 440 -11.39 -26.57 -15.34
N GLN A 441 -11.38 -27.90 -15.38
CA GLN A 441 -10.72 -28.81 -14.44
C GLN A 441 -11.14 -28.68 -12.96
N PHE A 442 -12.40 -28.92 -12.61
CA PHE A 442 -12.85 -28.98 -11.22
C PHE A 442 -12.42 -30.26 -10.50
N VAL A 443 -11.71 -30.10 -9.38
CA VAL A 443 -11.08 -31.17 -8.59
C VAL A 443 -11.35 -31.01 -7.10
N PHE A 444 -11.83 -32.08 -6.46
CA PHE A 444 -11.82 -32.21 -5.00
C PHE A 444 -10.44 -32.65 -4.49
N SER A 445 -9.88 -31.95 -3.52
CA SER A 445 -8.58 -32.31 -2.92
C SER A 445 -8.51 -31.95 -1.43
N PRO A 446 -7.71 -32.68 -0.62
CA PRO A 446 -7.38 -32.24 0.74
C PRO A 446 -6.42 -31.03 0.77
N LYS A 447 -5.85 -30.63 -0.38
CA LYS A 447 -4.93 -29.50 -0.51
C LYS A 447 -5.50 -28.41 -1.43
N PRO A 448 -5.22 -27.13 -1.15
CA PRO A 448 -5.54 -26.05 -2.08
C PRO A 448 -4.58 -26.04 -3.26
N ALA A 449 -5.04 -25.58 -4.42
CA ALA A 449 -4.18 -25.19 -5.52
C ALA A 449 -3.49 -23.86 -5.23
N SER A 450 -2.24 -23.74 -5.68
CA SER A 450 -1.50 -22.48 -5.71
C SER A 450 -1.45 -21.95 -7.14
N ASN A 451 -1.57 -20.63 -7.29
CA ASN A 451 -1.21 -19.98 -8.55
C ASN A 451 0.30 -19.97 -8.70
N GLN A 452 0.77 -19.79 -9.94
CA GLN A 452 2.10 -19.25 -10.14
C GLN A 452 2.12 -17.93 -9.36
N ILE A 453 3.01 -17.81 -8.38
CA ILE A 453 3.28 -16.49 -7.81
C ILE A 453 3.99 -15.75 -8.93
N GLU A 454 3.31 -14.77 -9.53
CA GLU A 454 3.98 -13.82 -10.40
C GLU A 454 5.11 -13.23 -9.56
N PRO A 455 6.38 -13.48 -9.91
CA PRO A 455 7.45 -13.22 -8.98
C PRO A 455 7.59 -11.70 -8.83
N ALA A 456 7.35 -11.23 -7.62
CA ALA A 456 7.51 -9.84 -7.22
C ALA A 456 8.47 -9.79 -6.04
N ILE A 457 9.33 -8.78 -6.03
CA ILE A 457 10.13 -8.45 -4.87
C ILE A 457 9.53 -7.18 -4.27
N TRP A 458 9.25 -7.25 -2.98
CA TRP A 458 8.54 -6.22 -2.25
C TRP A 458 9.52 -5.28 -1.56
N LEU A 459 9.27 -3.98 -1.65
CA LEU A 459 10.03 -2.98 -0.91
C LEU A 459 9.74 -3.05 0.60
N ASP A 460 8.50 -3.41 0.93
CA ASP A 460 7.99 -3.63 2.27
C ASP A 460 7.00 -4.78 2.20
N TYR A 461 7.11 -5.73 3.12
CA TYR A 461 6.22 -6.89 3.17
C TYR A 461 5.00 -6.62 4.06
N GLY A 462 5.04 -5.58 4.89
CA GLY A 462 3.92 -5.23 5.74
C GLY A 462 2.71 -4.75 4.95
N THR A 463 1.53 -4.83 5.57
CA THR A 463 0.29 -4.40 4.94
C THR A 463 0.20 -2.89 4.76
N ASP A 464 0.99 -2.10 5.49
CA ASP A 464 0.75 -0.66 5.62
C ASP A 464 1.91 0.19 5.07
N ASN A 465 2.37 -0.12 3.85
CA ASN A 465 3.27 0.75 3.08
C ASN A 465 2.91 0.73 1.58
N TYR A 466 2.37 1.84 1.10
CA TYR A 466 1.86 1.98 -0.27
C TYR A 466 2.20 3.33 -0.91
N ALA A 467 2.10 3.43 -2.24
CA ALA A 467 2.21 4.68 -2.99
C ALA A 467 3.50 5.47 -2.73
N GLY A 468 4.56 4.78 -2.34
CA GLY A 468 5.76 5.45 -1.86
C GLY A 468 6.63 5.97 -3.00
N VAL A 469 7.14 7.18 -2.80
CA VAL A 469 7.95 7.91 -3.77
C VAL A 469 9.20 8.48 -3.09
N THR A 470 10.18 8.95 -3.85
CA THR A 470 11.39 9.59 -3.34
C THR A 470 11.43 11.10 -3.58
N PHE A 471 12.21 11.82 -2.78
CA PHE A 471 12.46 13.24 -2.98
C PHE A 471 13.32 13.46 -4.23
N PHE A 472 12.80 14.24 -5.18
CA PHE A 472 13.57 14.71 -6.32
C PHE A 472 14.74 15.59 -5.86
N LYS A 473 15.89 15.40 -6.51
CA LYS A 473 17.11 16.17 -6.28
C LYS A 473 17.66 16.62 -7.62
N LYS A 474 18.06 17.89 -7.73
CA LYS A 474 18.85 18.34 -8.88
C LYS A 474 20.27 17.75 -8.84
N PRO A 475 20.99 17.62 -9.97
CA PRO A 475 22.32 16.99 -10.02
C PRO A 475 23.33 17.56 -9.01
N ASP A 476 23.32 18.87 -8.80
CA ASP A 476 24.18 19.59 -7.86
C ASP A 476 23.51 19.85 -6.49
N SER A 477 22.52 19.05 -6.11
CA SER A 477 21.86 19.09 -4.78
C SER A 477 22.85 18.80 -3.64
N GLU A 478 22.65 19.38 -2.45
CA GLU A 478 23.44 19.03 -1.27
C GLU A 478 23.00 17.69 -0.66
N GLU A 479 21.71 17.35 -0.76
CA GLU A 479 21.22 16.02 -0.44
C GLU A 479 21.63 15.04 -1.56
N ARG A 480 22.22 13.92 -1.16
CA ARG A 480 22.67 12.84 -2.05
C ARG A 480 21.87 11.56 -1.88
N ARG A 481 21.28 11.33 -0.70
CA ARG A 481 20.50 10.13 -0.35
C ARG A 481 19.21 10.04 -1.14
N HIS A 482 18.75 8.84 -1.44
CA HIS A 482 17.42 8.62 -2.03
C HIS A 482 16.41 8.41 -0.90
N ILE A 483 15.86 9.50 -0.40
CA ILE A 483 14.90 9.45 0.70
C ILE A 483 13.52 9.10 0.17
N PHE A 484 12.94 8.04 0.70
CA PHE A 484 11.63 7.48 0.40
C PHE A 484 10.66 7.76 1.55
N MET A 485 9.40 8.00 1.20
CA MET A 485 8.27 7.95 2.13
C MET A 485 7.10 7.27 1.43
N GLY A 486 6.39 6.41 2.16
CA GLY A 486 5.16 5.75 1.71
C GLY A 486 3.94 6.23 2.49
N TRP A 487 2.76 6.00 1.93
CA TRP A 487 1.50 6.06 2.67
C TRP A 487 1.41 4.87 3.62
N MET A 488 1.39 5.16 4.94
CA MET A 488 1.31 4.14 5.98
C MET A 488 -0.15 3.75 6.24
N SER A 489 -0.72 2.99 5.31
CA SER A 489 -2.07 2.44 5.38
C SER A 489 -2.27 1.37 4.32
N ASN A 490 -3.45 0.75 4.30
CA ASN A 490 -3.85 -0.21 3.28
C ASN A 490 -5.26 0.09 2.78
N TRP A 491 -5.43 0.13 1.46
CA TRP A 491 -6.73 0.35 0.83
C TRP A 491 -7.81 -0.68 1.25
N LEU A 492 -7.45 -1.86 1.77
CA LEU A 492 -8.39 -2.86 2.30
C LEU A 492 -9.28 -2.30 3.41
N TYR A 493 -8.71 -1.49 4.30
CA TYR A 493 -9.38 -1.05 5.52
C TYR A 493 -9.16 0.43 5.82
N ALA A 494 -8.53 1.18 4.91
CA ALA A 494 -8.20 2.59 5.12
C ALA A 494 -9.43 3.44 5.51
N ASN A 495 -10.63 3.10 5.04
CA ASN A 495 -11.87 3.81 5.41
C ASN A 495 -12.46 3.42 6.78
N GLU A 496 -11.96 2.33 7.38
CA GLU A 496 -12.53 1.70 8.57
C GLU A 496 -11.63 1.80 9.80
N VAL A 497 -10.39 2.29 9.63
CA VAL A 497 -9.46 2.49 10.75
C VAL A 497 -10.10 3.38 11.84
N PRO A 498 -9.86 3.06 13.13
CA PRO A 498 -10.55 3.69 14.26
C PRO A 498 -9.99 5.08 14.63
N SER A 499 -9.46 5.83 13.66
CA SER A 499 -9.07 7.23 13.83
C SER A 499 -10.24 8.15 13.49
N GLU A 500 -10.44 9.21 14.29
CA GLU A 500 -11.60 10.10 14.17
C GLU A 500 -11.28 11.38 13.40
N ASN A 501 -10.48 12.27 14.02
CA ASN A 501 -10.20 13.61 13.50
C ASN A 501 -9.27 13.62 12.30
N PHE A 502 -8.47 12.57 12.14
CA PHE A 502 -7.57 12.37 11.01
C PHE A 502 -7.66 10.96 10.50
N ARG A 503 -7.04 10.73 9.35
CA ARG A 503 -6.88 9.42 8.77
C ARG A 503 -5.58 9.34 8.01
N SER A 504 -4.87 8.24 8.27
CA SER A 504 -3.57 7.91 7.72
C SER A 504 -2.39 8.71 8.25
N ALA A 505 -1.21 8.19 7.96
CA ALA A 505 0.09 8.79 8.20
C ALA A 505 1.02 8.47 7.01
N MET A 506 2.17 9.13 6.94
CA MET A 506 3.30 8.62 6.15
C MET A 506 4.12 7.63 6.97
N THR A 507 4.83 6.72 6.31
CA THR A 507 5.88 5.93 6.96
C THR A 507 6.97 6.87 7.49
N LEU A 508 7.83 6.35 8.36
CA LEU A 508 9.09 7.02 8.63
C LEU A 508 9.88 7.20 7.32
N PRO A 509 10.64 8.30 7.17
CA PRO A 509 11.53 8.49 6.04
C PRO A 509 12.61 7.40 6.00
N ARG A 510 12.92 6.91 4.80
CA ARG A 510 13.88 5.81 4.60
C ARG A 510 14.88 6.16 3.51
N GLU A 511 16.15 5.87 3.71
CA GLU A 511 17.14 5.91 2.64
C GLU A 511 17.10 4.60 1.85
N LEU A 512 16.85 4.68 0.55
CA LEU A 512 16.94 3.54 -0.35
C LEU A 512 18.37 3.37 -0.85
N ARG A 513 18.93 2.18 -0.66
CA ARG A 513 20.25 1.76 -1.17
C ARG A 513 20.12 0.47 -1.94
N LEU A 514 20.96 0.27 -2.95
CA LEU A 514 21.00 -0.99 -3.69
C LEU A 514 22.20 -1.80 -3.21
N VAL A 515 21.95 -2.97 -2.62
CA VAL A 515 22.98 -3.82 -2.01
C VAL A 515 23.04 -5.17 -2.71
N ASN A 516 24.21 -5.83 -2.64
CA ASN A 516 24.31 -7.26 -2.91
C ASN A 516 23.88 -8.03 -1.65
N SER A 517 23.01 -9.03 -1.81
CA SER A 517 22.70 -9.99 -0.75
C SER A 517 22.82 -11.42 -1.26
N ALA A 518 22.70 -12.40 -0.36
CA ALA A 518 22.59 -13.82 -0.69
C ALA A 518 21.51 -14.14 -1.73
N GLN A 519 20.50 -13.29 -1.88
CA GLN A 519 19.42 -13.45 -2.86
C GLN A 519 19.58 -12.59 -4.12
N GLY A 520 20.76 -12.00 -4.34
CA GLY A 520 21.06 -11.10 -5.46
C GLY A 520 20.92 -9.63 -5.09
N LEU A 521 20.71 -8.76 -6.09
CA LEU A 521 20.53 -7.33 -5.84
C LEU A 521 19.23 -7.08 -5.08
N ARG A 522 19.29 -6.27 -4.01
CA ARG A 522 18.13 -5.90 -3.19
C ARG A 522 18.14 -4.41 -2.87
N VAL A 523 16.96 -3.82 -2.85
CA VAL A 523 16.78 -2.48 -2.31
C VAL A 523 16.70 -2.60 -0.79
N GLN A 524 17.71 -2.07 -0.11
CA GLN A 524 17.69 -1.88 1.34
C GLN A 524 16.94 -0.58 1.63
N SER A 525 15.90 -0.65 2.45
CA SER A 525 15.02 0.44 2.84
C SER A 525 15.33 0.88 4.27
N LYS A 526 16.46 1.57 4.43
CA LYS A 526 17.08 1.89 5.71
C LYS A 526 16.40 3.07 6.42
N LEU A 527 16.10 2.95 7.71
CA LEU A 527 15.58 4.06 8.52
C LEU A 527 16.59 5.22 8.60
N VAL A 528 16.14 6.46 8.39
CA VAL A 528 17.04 7.63 8.44
C VAL A 528 17.56 7.92 9.85
N ASP A 529 18.79 8.42 9.94
CA ASP A 529 19.46 8.71 11.21
C ASP A 529 18.82 9.87 11.99
N GLU A 530 18.09 10.75 11.31
CA GLU A 530 17.43 11.92 11.89
C GLU A 530 16.42 11.55 12.99
N ILE A 531 15.87 10.33 12.95
CA ILE A 531 15.01 9.79 14.03
C ILE A 531 15.71 9.76 15.38
N ASN A 532 17.05 9.63 15.39
CA ASN A 532 17.85 9.61 16.62
C ASN A 532 17.76 10.93 17.40
N THR A 533 17.44 12.04 16.73
CA THR A 533 17.26 13.35 17.38
C THR A 533 16.06 13.37 18.33
N LEU A 534 15.09 12.48 18.13
CA LEU A 534 13.91 12.32 18.99
C LEU A 534 14.19 11.46 20.22
N LYS A 535 15.30 10.71 20.29
CA LYS A 535 15.57 9.79 21.41
C LYS A 535 15.64 10.52 22.75
N ARG A 536 14.93 9.97 23.73
CA ARG A 536 14.89 10.36 25.15
C ARG A 536 14.92 9.09 25.99
N GLN A 537 15.37 9.20 27.24
CA GLN A 537 15.29 8.10 28.21
C GLN A 537 15.85 6.76 27.69
N SER A 538 17.06 6.79 27.13
CA SER A 538 17.69 5.60 26.56
C SER A 538 18.14 4.61 27.64
N LYS A 539 17.98 3.33 27.36
CA LYS A 539 18.46 2.20 28.18
C LYS A 539 19.18 1.19 27.29
N SER A 540 20.01 0.35 27.90
CA SER A 540 20.61 -0.81 27.24
C SER A 540 20.72 -1.99 28.21
N LYS A 541 20.73 -3.19 27.65
CA LYS A 541 20.92 -4.46 28.34
C LYS A 541 21.77 -5.38 27.44
N PRO A 542 22.80 -6.07 27.97
CA PRO A 542 23.68 -6.90 27.15
C PRO A 542 22.95 -8.04 26.42
N SER A 543 21.99 -8.67 27.07
CA SER A 543 21.21 -9.78 26.50
C SER A 543 19.84 -9.89 27.15
N LEU A 544 18.94 -10.59 26.47
CA LEU A 544 17.62 -10.97 26.98
C LEU A 544 17.33 -12.43 26.64
N THR A 545 16.88 -13.18 27.63
CA THR A 545 16.45 -14.58 27.51
C THR A 545 15.07 -14.78 28.13
N LEU A 546 14.52 -16.01 28.06
CA LEU A 546 13.22 -16.34 28.64
C LEU A 546 13.09 -15.88 30.11
N GLY A 547 11.96 -15.26 30.43
CA GLY A 547 11.63 -14.78 31.78
C GLY A 547 12.23 -13.41 32.13
N GLU A 548 13.08 -12.86 31.27
CA GLU A 548 13.57 -11.49 31.40
C GLU A 548 12.77 -10.51 30.55
N THR A 549 12.76 -9.23 30.95
CA THR A 549 12.18 -8.14 30.16
C THR A 549 13.16 -6.98 30.00
N PHE A 550 12.98 -6.20 28.93
CA PHE A 550 13.59 -4.90 28.73
C PHE A 550 12.48 -3.86 28.57
N THR A 551 12.26 -3.06 29.62
CA THR A 551 11.15 -2.10 29.68
C THR A 551 11.67 -0.66 29.69
N LEU A 552 11.12 0.14 28.77
CA LEU A 552 11.22 1.59 28.78
C LEU A 552 10.09 2.13 29.66
N GLU A 553 10.45 2.77 30.77
CA GLU A 553 9.46 3.33 31.69
C GLU A 553 8.60 4.38 30.98
N SER A 554 7.29 4.33 31.20
CA SER A 554 6.40 5.39 30.75
C SER A 554 6.80 6.70 31.41
N ALA A 555 6.92 7.77 30.61
CA ALA A 555 7.07 9.10 31.19
C ALA A 555 5.80 9.44 31.97
N ALA A 556 5.94 10.15 33.10
CA ALA A 556 4.79 10.61 33.90
C ALA A 556 3.77 11.44 33.09
N ASP A 557 4.16 11.89 31.89
CA ASP A 557 3.30 12.46 30.87
C ASP A 557 3.60 11.81 29.51
N GLU A 558 2.70 10.95 29.01
CA GLU A 558 2.81 10.30 27.69
C GLU A 558 2.89 11.29 26.53
N ARG A 559 2.56 12.58 26.75
CA ARG A 559 2.72 13.64 25.74
C ARG A 559 4.18 13.95 25.42
N ASN A 560 5.09 13.74 26.37
CA ASN A 560 6.49 14.14 26.17
C ASN A 560 7.32 13.11 25.43
N ASN A 561 6.97 11.83 25.55
CA ASN A 561 7.76 10.69 25.05
C ASN A 561 6.83 9.59 24.49
N PRO A 562 6.02 9.88 23.47
CA PRO A 562 4.89 9.02 23.10
C PRO A 562 5.26 7.75 22.33
N ALA A 563 6.39 7.70 21.64
CA ALA A 563 6.81 6.54 20.85
C ALA A 563 8.03 5.83 21.47
N SER A 564 8.35 4.63 20.99
CA SER A 564 9.50 3.83 21.41
C SER A 564 10.31 3.39 20.20
N ILE A 565 11.62 3.27 20.37
CA ILE A 565 12.51 2.60 19.42
C ILE A 565 13.36 1.56 20.15
N PHE A 566 13.53 0.39 19.55
CA PHE A 566 14.32 -0.72 20.05
C PHE A 566 15.33 -1.16 18.99
N TYR A 567 16.53 -1.51 19.45
CA TYR A 567 17.60 -2.12 18.66
C TYR A 567 18.05 -3.37 19.39
N PHE A 568 18.18 -4.48 18.67
CA PHE A 568 18.70 -5.73 19.23
C PHE A 568 19.22 -6.62 18.12
N THR A 569 20.07 -7.57 18.49
CA THR A 569 20.58 -8.60 17.60
C THR A 569 19.99 -9.94 18.04
N VAL A 570 19.41 -10.70 17.11
CA VAL A 570 18.89 -12.04 17.39
C VAL A 570 19.98 -13.06 17.09
N ASP A 571 20.32 -13.90 18.07
CA ASP A 571 21.20 -15.06 17.85
C ASP A 571 20.40 -16.17 17.16
N LEU A 572 20.89 -16.64 16.01
CA LEU A 572 20.27 -17.72 15.24
C LEU A 572 20.85 -19.09 15.58
N LYS A 573 21.90 -19.17 16.41
CA LYS A 573 22.56 -20.44 16.75
C LYS A 573 21.65 -21.30 17.62
N GLY A 574 21.30 -22.47 17.08
CA GLY A 574 20.57 -23.49 17.83
C GLY A 574 19.07 -23.24 17.94
N ASN A 575 18.53 -22.25 17.22
CA ASN A 575 17.10 -22.03 17.13
C ASN A 575 16.65 -21.94 15.66
N THR A 576 15.61 -22.71 15.29
CA THR A 576 14.99 -22.60 13.97
C THR A 576 14.01 -21.44 13.91
N VAL A 577 13.35 -21.12 15.04
CA VAL A 577 12.36 -20.04 15.12
C VAL A 577 12.58 -19.21 16.37
N SER A 578 13.00 -17.96 16.19
CA SER A 578 13.19 -17.02 17.30
C SER A 578 11.97 -16.12 17.47
N HIS A 579 11.39 -16.07 18.68
CA HIS A 579 10.21 -15.26 18.99
C HIS A 579 10.52 -14.07 19.88
N ILE A 580 10.19 -12.89 19.37
CA ILE A 580 10.40 -11.60 20.03
C ILE A 580 9.05 -10.91 20.18
N VAL A 581 8.68 -10.60 21.41
CA VAL A 581 7.41 -9.96 21.75
C VAL A 581 7.64 -8.52 22.16
N LEU A 582 6.86 -7.61 21.56
CA LEU A 582 6.73 -6.24 22.03
C LEU A 582 5.35 -6.07 22.67
N GLU A 583 5.32 -5.65 23.93
CA GLU A 583 4.14 -5.60 24.78
C GLU A 583 4.00 -4.20 25.42
N ASN A 584 2.77 -3.81 25.73
CA ASN A 584 2.46 -2.61 26.51
C ASN A 584 1.97 -2.97 27.93
N ASP A 585 1.79 -1.95 28.78
CA ASP A 585 1.38 -2.15 30.17
C ASP A 585 -0.03 -2.78 30.33
N GLU A 586 -0.83 -2.80 29.27
CA GLU A 586 -2.17 -3.41 29.22
C GLU A 586 -2.15 -4.87 28.73
N GLY A 587 -0.97 -5.44 28.46
CA GLY A 587 -0.80 -6.81 27.98
C GLY A 587 -1.12 -7.02 26.50
N GLN A 588 -1.36 -5.94 25.74
CA GLN A 588 -1.50 -6.01 24.29
C GLN A 588 -0.11 -6.12 23.66
N SER A 589 0.01 -6.87 22.58
CA SER A 589 1.31 -7.21 22.02
C SER A 589 1.31 -7.47 20.52
N ILE A 590 2.52 -7.41 19.96
CA ILE A 590 2.87 -8.01 18.68
C ILE A 590 3.95 -9.08 18.90
N ASN A 591 3.99 -10.09 18.04
CA ASN A 591 5.01 -11.13 18.06
C ASN A 591 5.72 -11.18 16.71
N LEU A 592 7.03 -10.92 16.73
CA LEU A 592 7.93 -11.10 15.61
C LEU A 592 8.58 -12.49 15.72
N ALA A 593 8.29 -13.37 14.76
CA ALA A 593 8.96 -14.65 14.63
C ALA A 593 9.95 -14.60 13.46
N ILE A 594 11.21 -14.96 13.70
CA ILE A 594 12.24 -15.11 12.67
C ILE A 594 12.50 -16.60 12.49
N ASP A 595 12.11 -17.13 11.33
CA ASP A 595 12.11 -18.55 11.01
C ASP A 595 13.18 -18.85 9.95
N THR A 596 14.31 -19.40 10.38
CA THR A 596 15.46 -19.69 9.51
C THR A 596 15.27 -20.96 8.69
N GLU A 597 14.38 -21.86 9.10
CA GLU A 597 14.04 -23.08 8.35
C GLU A 597 13.09 -22.74 7.20
N ALA A 598 12.09 -21.90 7.44
CA ALA A 598 11.16 -21.42 6.43
C ALA A 598 11.71 -20.27 5.56
N ASN A 599 12.82 -19.64 5.96
CA ASN A 599 13.29 -18.36 5.43
C ASN A 599 12.20 -17.28 5.47
N GLU A 600 11.52 -17.17 6.61
CA GLU A 600 10.35 -16.32 6.78
C GLU A 600 10.45 -15.47 8.04
N VAL A 601 9.93 -14.25 7.97
CA VAL A 601 9.62 -13.40 9.12
C VAL A 601 8.12 -13.31 9.24
N ARG A 602 7.59 -13.49 10.45
CA ARG A 602 6.15 -13.37 10.72
C ARG A 602 5.90 -12.32 11.78
N LEU A 603 5.07 -11.33 11.47
CA LEU A 603 4.59 -10.33 12.41
C LEU A 603 3.13 -10.62 12.73
N ASP A 604 2.87 -11.18 13.91
CA ASP A 604 1.53 -11.43 14.42
C ASP A 604 1.03 -10.20 15.20
N ARG A 605 -0.03 -9.56 14.68
CA ARG A 605 -0.74 -8.43 15.31
C ARG A 605 -2.13 -8.80 15.83
N SER A 606 -2.45 -10.08 15.98
CA SER A 606 -3.77 -10.54 16.46
C SER A 606 -4.10 -10.10 17.89
N LEU A 607 -3.09 -9.73 18.68
CA LEU A 607 -3.23 -9.21 20.05
C LEU A 607 -2.81 -7.73 20.17
N SER A 608 -2.77 -6.99 19.06
CA SER A 608 -2.22 -5.63 18.98
C SER A 608 -3.16 -4.53 19.50
N GLY A 609 -4.24 -4.90 20.20
CA GLY A 609 -5.29 -3.98 20.64
C GLY A 609 -6.55 -4.08 19.79
N LYS A 610 -7.08 -2.95 19.31
CA LYS A 610 -8.32 -2.93 18.52
C LYS A 610 -8.07 -3.49 17.12
N ILE A 611 -8.65 -4.63 16.80
CA ILE A 611 -8.52 -5.32 15.50
C ILE A 611 -9.85 -5.68 14.84
N ASP A 612 -10.96 -5.52 15.56
CA ASP A 612 -12.30 -6.02 15.20
C ASP A 612 -13.03 -5.15 14.17
N PHE A 613 -12.42 -4.05 13.72
CA PHE A 613 -13.02 -3.14 12.74
C PHE A 613 -12.94 -3.67 11.30
N HIS A 614 -12.04 -4.62 11.00
CA HIS A 614 -11.96 -5.27 9.70
C HIS A 614 -11.43 -6.70 9.83
N SER A 615 -12.05 -7.67 9.14
CA SER A 615 -11.76 -9.11 9.32
C SER A 615 -10.33 -9.51 8.95
N GLU A 616 -9.74 -8.85 7.96
CA GLU A 616 -8.37 -9.11 7.51
C GLU A 616 -7.30 -8.34 8.32
N PHE A 617 -7.70 -7.45 9.24
CA PHE A 617 -6.74 -6.59 9.93
C PHE A 617 -5.89 -7.40 10.92
N GLY A 618 -6.49 -8.12 11.86
CA GLY A 618 -5.78 -8.86 12.91
C GLY A 618 -5.03 -10.13 12.46
N THR A 619 -4.63 -10.22 11.19
CA THR A 619 -3.93 -11.37 10.60
C THR A 619 -2.40 -11.27 10.78
N THR A 620 -1.72 -12.40 10.69
CA THR A 620 -0.25 -12.47 10.67
C THR A 620 0.28 -12.02 9.31
N GLN A 621 1.32 -11.19 9.31
CA GLN A 621 1.98 -10.70 8.10
C GLN A 621 3.30 -11.46 7.92
N ASN A 622 3.53 -11.95 6.70
CA ASN A 622 4.68 -12.78 6.35
C ASN A 622 5.63 -12.01 5.43
N ALA A 623 6.93 -12.12 5.68
CA ALA A 623 7.96 -11.52 4.87
C ALA A 623 9.06 -12.54 4.55
N LEU A 624 9.72 -12.37 3.41
CA LEU A 624 10.88 -13.19 3.08
C LEU A 624 12.05 -12.78 3.98
N LEU A 625 12.70 -13.76 4.59
CA LEU A 625 13.93 -13.58 5.33
C LEU A 625 15.13 -13.72 4.38
N SER A 626 15.98 -12.71 4.34
CA SER A 626 17.30 -12.76 3.73
C SER A 626 18.32 -12.43 4.81
N TYR A 627 19.30 -13.31 5.01
CA TYR A 627 20.34 -13.11 6.02
C TYR A 627 21.62 -13.83 5.63
N GLU A 628 22.73 -13.38 6.18
CA GLU A 628 24.02 -14.05 6.11
C GLU A 628 24.61 -14.18 7.51
N GLY A 629 25.17 -15.35 7.82
CA GLY A 629 25.78 -15.61 9.13
C GLY A 629 24.81 -16.13 10.18
N ASP A 630 25.19 -15.93 11.45
CA ASP A 630 24.55 -16.56 12.60
C ASP A 630 23.76 -15.56 13.47
N GLU A 631 23.67 -14.30 13.07
CA GLU A 631 23.04 -13.22 13.83
C GLU A 631 22.26 -12.31 12.88
N ILE A 632 21.17 -11.70 13.38
CA ILE A 632 20.36 -10.72 12.62
C ILE A 632 20.12 -9.48 13.46
N GLU A 633 20.41 -8.31 12.89
CA GLU A 633 20.06 -7.02 13.49
C GLU A 633 18.60 -6.67 13.24
N VAL A 634 17.91 -6.18 14.28
CA VAL A 634 16.52 -5.75 14.21
C VAL A 634 16.37 -4.39 14.86
N THR A 635 15.74 -3.48 14.14
CA THR A 635 15.23 -2.20 14.66
C THR A 635 13.71 -2.22 14.63
N VAL A 636 13.07 -1.88 15.75
CA VAL A 636 11.61 -1.75 15.83
C VAL A 636 11.25 -0.35 16.30
N VAL A 637 10.44 0.37 15.53
CA VAL A 637 9.82 1.63 15.96
C VAL A 637 8.35 1.38 16.24
N ALA A 638 7.91 1.67 17.46
CA ALA A 638 6.51 1.57 17.88
C ALA A 638 5.96 2.96 18.22
N ASP A 639 4.88 3.34 17.57
CA ASP A 639 4.16 4.60 17.77
C ASP A 639 2.70 4.31 18.17
N ARG A 640 1.89 5.35 18.43
CA ARG A 640 0.50 5.20 18.91
C ARG A 640 -0.41 4.38 18.01
N GLY A 641 -0.11 4.35 16.72
CA GLY A 641 -0.94 3.71 15.70
C GLY A 641 -0.19 2.78 14.76
N SER A 642 1.10 2.53 15.00
CA SER A 642 1.95 1.81 14.04
C SER A 642 3.14 1.11 14.68
N VAL A 643 3.63 0.10 13.98
CA VAL A 643 4.94 -0.51 14.18
C VAL A 643 5.64 -0.64 12.83
N GLU A 644 6.90 -0.20 12.76
CA GLU A 644 7.81 -0.47 11.65
C GLU A 644 8.97 -1.36 12.14
N VAL A 645 9.17 -2.50 11.48
CA VAL A 645 10.24 -3.45 11.78
C VAL A 645 11.24 -3.45 10.62
N PHE A 646 12.50 -3.11 10.91
CA PHE A 646 13.61 -3.13 9.98
C PHE A 646 14.57 -4.25 10.36
N ILE A 647 14.76 -5.21 9.47
CA ILE A 647 15.62 -6.37 9.67
C ILE A 647 16.82 -6.22 8.75
N ASP A 648 18.01 -6.44 9.32
CA ASP A 648 19.31 -6.30 8.65
C ASP A 648 19.44 -4.92 7.97
N ASP A 649 19.28 -3.88 8.79
CA ASP A 649 19.33 -2.46 8.39
C ASP A 649 18.35 -2.10 7.25
N GLY A 650 17.21 -2.79 7.21
CA GLY A 650 16.11 -2.54 6.27
C GLY A 650 16.17 -3.36 4.98
N LEU A 651 16.94 -4.45 4.95
CA LEU A 651 16.92 -5.40 3.83
C LEU A 651 15.56 -6.11 3.73
N THR A 652 14.96 -6.42 4.89
CA THR A 652 13.55 -6.82 5.01
C THR A 652 12.85 -5.80 5.91
N VAL A 653 11.72 -5.27 5.45
CA VAL A 653 10.89 -4.33 6.22
C VAL A 653 9.47 -4.85 6.33
N VAL A 654 8.88 -4.69 7.50
CA VAL A 654 7.45 -4.95 7.77
C VAL A 654 6.84 -3.74 8.45
N THR A 655 5.96 -3.03 7.73
CA THR A 655 5.17 -1.91 8.27
C THR A 655 3.74 -2.32 8.56
N ALA A 656 3.29 -2.12 9.79
CA ALA A 656 1.95 -2.48 10.22
C ALA A 656 1.31 -1.36 11.04
N LEU A 657 0.08 -0.99 10.69
CA LEU A 657 -0.80 -0.27 11.61
C LEU A 657 -1.18 -1.21 12.77
N VAL A 658 -1.29 -0.63 13.96
CA VAL A 658 -1.76 -1.26 15.20
C VAL A 658 -2.61 -0.26 15.97
N PHE A 659 -3.54 -0.71 16.81
CA PHE A 659 -4.40 0.21 17.57
C PHE A 659 -4.46 -0.18 19.06
N PRO A 660 -3.32 -0.11 19.79
CA PRO A 660 -3.26 -0.43 21.21
C PRO A 660 -3.78 0.71 22.10
N GLU A 661 -4.10 0.42 23.36
CA GLU A 661 -4.49 1.41 24.36
C GLU A 661 -3.30 2.31 24.77
N SER A 662 -2.09 1.75 24.78
CA SER A 662 -0.84 2.47 25.02
C SER A 662 0.29 1.93 24.15
N VAL A 663 1.32 2.75 23.89
CA VAL A 663 2.43 2.36 23.02
C VAL A 663 3.27 1.27 23.65
N TYR A 664 3.64 0.25 22.86
CA TYR A 664 4.50 -0.83 23.30
C TYR A 664 5.84 -0.29 23.86
N ASN A 665 6.18 -0.77 25.05
CA ASN A 665 7.29 -0.24 25.85
C ASN A 665 8.18 -1.35 26.43
N THR A 666 7.77 -2.62 26.29
CA THR A 666 8.46 -3.77 26.84
C THR A 666 8.82 -4.76 25.75
N LEU A 667 10.10 -5.10 25.67
CA LEU A 667 10.65 -6.16 24.83
C LEU A 667 10.89 -7.41 25.69
N ARG A 668 10.50 -8.58 25.18
CA ARG A 668 10.76 -9.89 25.82
C ARG A 668 10.85 -11.02 24.78
N THR A 669 11.39 -12.16 25.17
CA THR A 669 11.26 -13.42 24.43
C THR A 669 10.13 -14.26 25.02
N ASN A 670 9.56 -15.21 24.25
CA ASN A 670 8.46 -16.06 24.72
C ASN A 670 8.78 -17.56 24.72
N ASP A 671 9.97 -17.95 24.28
CA ASP A 671 10.48 -19.32 24.27
C ASP A 671 11.87 -19.39 24.96
N ASP A 672 12.29 -20.61 25.29
CA ASP A 672 13.55 -20.89 25.99
C ASP A 672 14.79 -20.92 25.09
N THR A 673 14.60 -20.87 23.76
CA THR A 673 15.68 -20.99 22.77
C THR A 673 16.10 -19.65 22.18
N THR A 674 15.26 -18.62 22.25
CA THR A 674 15.54 -17.29 21.71
C THR A 674 16.43 -16.53 22.65
N VAL A 675 17.59 -16.13 22.12
CA VAL A 675 18.51 -15.22 22.78
C VAL A 675 18.65 -13.99 21.90
N ILE A 676 18.47 -12.81 22.51
CA ILE A 676 18.79 -11.54 21.86
C ILE A 676 19.91 -10.84 22.61
N HIS A 677 20.82 -10.23 21.88
CA HIS A 677 22.00 -9.52 22.35
C HIS A 677 21.91 -8.02 22.02
N SER A 678 22.81 -7.25 22.63
CA SER A 678 23.00 -5.82 22.30
C SER A 678 21.72 -4.99 22.39
N VAL A 679 20.83 -5.36 23.32
CA VAL A 679 19.52 -4.74 23.45
C VAL A 679 19.69 -3.29 23.88
N SER A 680 19.16 -2.36 23.10
CA SER A 680 19.04 -0.96 23.49
C SER A 680 17.70 -0.41 23.05
N GLY A 681 17.26 0.64 23.71
CA GLY A 681 16.02 1.31 23.33
C GLY A 681 15.93 2.69 23.93
N ALA A 682 15.03 3.49 23.37
CA ALA A 682 14.77 4.84 23.82
C ALA A 682 13.30 5.15 23.61
N ARG A 683 12.74 6.01 24.46
CA ARG A 683 11.50 6.69 24.10
C ARG A 683 11.81 7.76 23.05
N LEU A 684 10.84 8.11 22.23
CA LEU A 684 10.95 9.17 21.23
C LEU A 684 10.06 10.34 21.63
N ALA A 685 10.61 11.55 21.56
CA ALA A 685 9.85 12.79 21.69
C ALA A 685 8.88 12.96 20.51
N SER A 686 7.77 13.66 20.74
CA SER A 686 6.82 14.00 19.67
C SER A 686 7.43 14.99 18.68
N ILE A 687 7.19 14.78 17.38
CA ILE A 687 7.54 15.74 16.32
C ILE A 687 6.63 16.97 16.32
N TYR A 688 5.50 16.92 17.03
CA TYR A 688 4.52 18.00 17.15
C TYR A 688 4.70 18.85 18.42
N ALA A 689 5.57 18.42 19.34
CA ALA A 689 5.86 19.21 20.53
C ALA A 689 6.61 20.50 20.14
N SER A 690 6.21 21.63 20.74
CA SER A 690 6.94 22.90 20.59
C SER A 690 8.39 22.72 21.08
N LYS A 691 9.37 23.04 20.23
CA LYS A 691 10.80 23.06 20.60
C LYS A 691 11.09 24.01 21.76
#